data_AF-A0A1L7WGQ3-F1
#
_entry.id   AF-A0A1L7WGQ3-F1
#
_cell.length_a   1.000
_cell.length_b   1.000
_cell.length_c   1.000
_cell.angle_alpha   90.00
_cell.angle_beta   90.00
_cell.angle_gamma   90.00
#
_symmetry.space_group_name_H-M   'P 1'
#
loop_
_entity.id
_entity.type
_entity.pdbx_description
1 polymer ?
#
loop_
_entity_poly.entity_id
_entity_poly.type
_entity_poly.pdbx_seq_one_letter_code
_entity_poly.pdbx_strand_id
1 'polypeptide(L)'
;MGEPMALDTNSLKRKADHGVDYPSKSQAPKGGEVLASTWNSGDDSSSFRKFPQESSSLPFGQSIDYSSISGPTYLTAQTLIQQVAYALSDKIFSYSPESFDLDVAVKEWAAANALNANGYTTQVAPMQTRSGAGSIALGYMFSKDFDLTKRHIPQSLLASSSSLHSLRTSLDQLSLLYSVANPFVAHVAAVDYAPGSARGLVTDYATALTVAEELGLGLVSSSSAYEAQHMSLFSTILASVLPTIHIYDGVNVARDTLRVIDVLNQSGLSSAYTNVLKELEKVSKRADAETKVTQLLNAFNNELGTAYNLFEYRGNNNAEVVLVVFGSVESSLAGQVAEKLAADGTKVGVLNVRVYRPFAEEAFLKALPSSVRSIAVLGQVIDQTAVADEYAHSNLYEDVLAAVVFSEKWHTKPSVVDVKYSRAEVFTPSSIAAIFNQITGKPTDTVERIELLSAGQAEQYTFWDLDESEGAVAPVALGKLFSSNAAVNVVTSQTHDNFVHGGTVRTDIRSSKKSIEASYPVDVADVAYVGEEKLLSEVGIVKNIKNGGKLIVKIPGVKDGDLEKKLSVTLRNEIKFRGIQLFILDPALSAAVEKDASVEALAVELAFLKVAHPDSYEHAGHKLASLGGNVSARSAFVAEISLDLEKILRQIEIPESWAEVEVEKEAPVLPATIKASSFIGFDKEEAEAPSLLRNWESAAKGLAFKEAYGTKSALRPDLSTKTYEITVQENRRLTPLTYDRNIFHIEFDIGTSRLNYNIGEALGIHAENDVDEVNEFMKFYGLNPDDIVEVPSREDPSVLDTRTVFQSLVQNIDIFGKPPKRFYEALAEFASDENEKKELLTLGGPEGANEFKRRAEVDTITFADILLEFKSAHPSFHDIARIVSPMKRREYSIASSQMVNPTTVALMIVVVSWVDPKGRDRFGQATRYLSKLPIGSKVTASVKPSVMKLPVKDTAPLIMAGLGTGLAPFRAFVQYRAMQKAQGKEIGSILLYMGSRHQREEYLYGEEWEAYQDAGVITLLGRAFSRDQPQKIYIQDRMRQTIQDIIKAYIHEEGAFYLCGPTWPVPDVTEVLEEAIKRDAVAKGAKKVDSRKEIERLKEELRYVLEVY
;
A
#
# COMPACT_ATOMS: atom_id res chain seq x y z
N MET A 1 59.89 2.38 -38.79
CA MET A 1 60.57 3.66 -39.05
C MET A 1 59.66 4.75 -38.48
N GLY A 2 59.98 5.56 -37.49
CA GLY A 2 61.10 5.64 -36.55
C GLY A 2 60.62 6.51 -35.38
N GLU A 3 61.13 6.24 -34.18
CA GLU A 3 61.19 7.18 -33.05
C GLU A 3 62.27 8.26 -33.33
N PRO A 4 62.52 9.26 -32.46
CA PRO A 4 61.64 10.06 -31.59
C PRO A 4 62.05 11.57 -31.61
N MET A 5 61.41 12.45 -30.82
CA MET A 5 62.13 13.58 -30.21
C MET A 5 61.51 14.03 -28.89
N ALA A 6 62.39 14.10 -27.89
CA ALA A 6 62.17 14.42 -26.51
C ALA A 6 62.00 15.93 -26.26
N LEU A 7 61.39 16.27 -25.12
CA LEU A 7 61.61 17.54 -24.45
C LEU A 7 62.16 17.25 -23.06
N ASP A 8 63.41 17.66 -22.86
CA ASP A 8 64.12 17.67 -21.60
C ASP A 8 64.15 19.08 -21.01
N THR A 9 64.31 19.03 -19.70
CA THR A 9 64.31 19.93 -18.57
C THR A 9 64.97 21.32 -18.64
N ASN A 10 64.50 22.12 -17.66
CA ASN A 10 65.22 23.08 -16.80
C ASN A 10 65.38 24.55 -17.20
N SER A 11 64.59 25.40 -16.53
CA SER A 11 64.97 26.69 -15.94
C SER A 11 63.78 27.19 -15.10
N LEU A 12 63.79 27.61 -13.82
CA LEU A 12 64.78 28.07 -12.83
C LEU A 12 64.16 27.81 -11.43
N LYS A 13 64.85 27.15 -10.48
CA LYS A 13 65.77 27.69 -9.45
C LYS A 13 65.25 28.84 -8.55
N ARG A 14 65.06 28.49 -7.25
CA ARG A 14 65.65 29.04 -6.00
C ARG A 14 64.72 29.68 -4.94
N LYS A 15 64.72 29.03 -3.75
CA LYS A 15 65.03 29.51 -2.37
C LYS A 15 64.13 30.62 -1.76
N ALA A 16 63.72 30.62 -0.49
CA ALA A 16 64.17 29.89 0.70
C ALA A 16 63.26 30.17 1.93
N ASP A 17 63.15 29.15 2.80
CA ASP A 17 63.16 29.16 4.29
C ASP A 17 62.03 29.86 5.07
N HIS A 18 61.38 29.29 6.11
CA HIS A 18 61.78 28.48 7.28
C HIS A 18 60.58 27.59 7.70
N GLY A 19 60.61 26.48 8.46
CA GLY A 19 61.60 25.71 9.19
C GLY A 19 60.84 24.70 10.09
N VAL A 20 61.23 23.41 10.04
CA VAL A 20 61.36 22.37 11.10
C VAL A 20 60.19 22.20 12.11
N ASP A 21 59.51 21.04 12.24
CA ASP A 21 60.03 19.81 12.88
C ASP A 21 59.12 18.58 12.60
N TYR A 22 59.70 17.37 12.52
CA TYR A 22 58.98 16.08 12.53
C TYR A 22 59.18 15.38 13.88
N PRO A 23 58.20 14.57 14.33
CA PRO A 23 58.57 13.20 14.66
C PRO A 23 57.57 12.13 14.19
N SER A 24 58.15 10.96 13.95
CA SER A 24 57.54 9.67 13.59
C SER A 24 56.58 9.10 14.64
N LYS A 25 55.49 8.44 14.19
CA LYS A 25 55.13 7.01 14.43
C LYS A 25 53.61 6.78 14.30
N SER A 26 53.28 5.68 13.62
CA SER A 26 52.05 4.87 13.65
C SER A 26 50.91 5.29 14.60
N GLN A 27 49.71 5.56 14.05
CA GLN A 27 48.43 4.99 14.51
C GLN A 27 47.28 5.42 13.58
N ALA A 28 46.32 4.52 13.40
CA ALA A 28 45.22 4.54 12.44
C ALA A 28 44.33 5.81 12.46
N PRO A 29 43.67 6.19 11.34
CA PRO A 29 42.68 7.26 11.35
C PRO A 29 41.47 6.84 12.18
N LYS A 30 41.25 7.55 13.29
CA LYS A 30 40.03 7.50 14.09
C LYS A 30 38.85 7.97 13.22
N GLY A 31 37.86 7.10 13.05
CA GLY A 31 36.55 7.46 12.52
C GLY A 31 35.97 8.59 13.37
N GLY A 32 35.48 9.63 12.68
CA GLY A 32 34.94 10.82 13.31
C GLY A 32 33.76 10.50 14.22
N GLU A 33 33.70 11.26 15.31
CA GLU A 33 32.55 11.37 16.19
C GLU A 33 31.31 11.63 15.34
N VAL A 34 30.38 10.67 15.36
CA VAL A 34 29.00 10.90 14.95
C VAL A 34 28.44 11.90 15.96
N LEU A 35 28.23 13.13 15.52
CA LEU A 35 27.48 14.13 16.26
C LEU A 35 26.15 13.51 16.66
N ALA A 36 25.95 13.30 17.95
CA ALA A 36 24.68 12.92 18.52
C ALA A 36 23.65 13.98 18.11
N SER A 37 22.66 13.59 17.29
CA SER A 37 21.50 14.42 16.99
C SER A 37 20.68 14.55 18.28
N THR A 38 20.78 15.69 18.94
CA THR A 38 20.04 16.06 20.15
C THR A 38 18.56 16.42 19.87
N TRP A 39 17.91 15.71 18.95
CA TRP A 39 16.50 15.94 18.57
C TRP A 39 15.54 14.90 19.16
N ASN A 40 15.81 14.43 20.38
CA ASN A 40 14.83 13.64 21.15
C ASN A 40 15.10 13.70 22.67
N SER A 41 15.25 14.90 23.21
CA SER A 41 15.16 15.11 24.66
C SER A 41 14.36 16.37 24.96
N GLY A 42 13.11 16.37 24.53
CA GLY A 42 12.05 17.19 25.12
C GLY A 42 11.31 16.35 26.14
N ASP A 43 11.67 16.49 27.41
CA ASP A 43 10.88 15.99 28.54
C ASP A 43 9.62 16.86 28.63
N ASP A 44 8.59 16.52 27.85
CA ASP A 44 7.28 17.16 27.95
C ASP A 44 6.52 16.51 29.12
N SER A 45 6.67 17.11 30.31
CA SER A 45 6.12 16.63 31.58
C SER A 45 4.58 16.66 31.69
N SER A 46 3.86 16.79 30.58
CA SER A 46 2.41 17.06 30.54
C SER A 46 1.53 16.05 29.80
N SER A 47 2.07 15.05 29.09
CA SER A 47 1.26 14.16 28.25
C SER A 47 0.95 12.79 28.89
N PHE A 48 -0.33 12.41 28.89
CA PHE A 48 -0.79 11.05 29.14
C PHE A 48 -0.18 10.12 28.07
N ARG A 49 0.82 9.30 28.43
CA ARG A 49 1.34 8.30 27.50
C ARG A 49 0.34 7.15 27.39
N LYS A 50 -0.22 6.96 26.18
CA LYS A 50 -0.97 5.76 25.77
C LYS A 50 -0.19 4.49 26.14
N PHE A 51 -0.86 3.35 26.31
CA PHE A 51 -0.17 2.08 26.52
C PHE A 51 0.75 1.82 25.31
N PRO A 52 2.09 1.83 25.46
CA PRO A 52 3.01 1.78 24.33
C PRO A 52 2.94 0.39 23.69
N GLN A 53 2.67 0.35 22.39
CA GLN A 53 2.73 -0.85 21.57
C GLN A 53 3.78 -0.63 20.47
N GLU A 54 4.89 -1.35 20.56
CA GLU A 54 6.03 -1.20 19.64
C GLU A 54 5.91 -2.16 18.45
N SER A 55 5.61 -3.45 18.71
CA SER A 55 5.46 -4.45 17.65
C SER A 55 4.57 -5.60 18.07
N SER A 56 3.71 -6.08 17.16
CA SER A 56 2.89 -7.29 17.37
C SER A 56 3.72 -8.57 17.49
N SER A 57 5.01 -8.53 17.17
CA SER A 57 5.96 -9.64 17.40
C SER A 57 6.40 -9.79 18.85
N LEU A 58 6.18 -8.78 19.69
CA LEU A 58 6.60 -8.71 21.08
C LEU A 58 5.45 -9.08 22.03
N PRO A 59 5.74 -9.64 23.23
CA PRO A 59 4.71 -10.02 24.18
C PRO A 59 3.89 -8.81 24.63
N PHE A 60 2.59 -8.82 24.35
CA PHE A 60 1.69 -7.68 24.56
C PHE A 60 2.16 -6.36 23.90
N GLY A 61 2.92 -6.46 22.81
CA GLY A 61 3.42 -5.27 22.12
C GLY A 61 4.60 -4.57 22.79
N GLN A 62 5.25 -5.17 23.80
CA GLN A 62 6.25 -4.51 24.63
C GLN A 62 7.61 -5.20 24.57
N SER A 63 8.69 -4.42 24.54
CA SER A 63 10.06 -4.93 24.69
C SER A 63 10.20 -5.74 25.97
N ILE A 64 11.00 -6.79 25.89
CA ILE A 64 11.31 -7.66 27.02
C ILE A 64 12.81 -7.71 27.25
N ASP A 65 13.21 -7.52 28.50
CA ASP A 65 14.61 -7.64 28.88
C ASP A 65 15.08 -9.09 28.69
N TYR A 66 16.20 -9.26 27.99
CA TYR A 66 16.80 -10.56 27.68
C TYR A 66 17.04 -11.41 28.94
N SER A 67 17.42 -10.78 30.06
CA SER A 67 17.69 -11.48 31.32
C SER A 67 16.44 -12.03 32.01
N SER A 68 15.27 -11.47 31.69
CA SER A 68 13.97 -11.84 32.28
C SER A 68 13.36 -13.10 31.64
N ILE A 69 13.87 -13.55 30.49
CA ILE A 69 13.31 -14.66 29.73
C ILE A 69 13.73 -15.99 30.36
N SER A 70 12.88 -16.48 31.27
CA SER A 70 13.10 -17.76 31.97
C SER A 70 11.81 -18.28 32.60
N GLY A 71 11.70 -19.61 32.72
CA GLY A 71 10.58 -20.26 33.41
C GLY A 71 9.20 -19.81 32.88
N PRO A 72 8.17 -19.74 33.75
CA PRO A 72 6.81 -19.39 33.36
C PRO A 72 6.66 -17.92 32.96
N THR A 73 6.81 -17.62 31.67
CA THR A 73 6.79 -16.24 31.15
C THR A 73 5.85 -16.12 29.95
N TYR A 74 5.19 -14.95 29.82
CA TYR A 74 4.37 -14.62 28.66
C TYR A 74 5.26 -14.13 27.52
N LEU A 75 5.28 -14.87 26.41
CA LEU A 75 6.17 -14.66 25.28
C LEU A 75 5.43 -14.95 23.97
N THR A 76 6.02 -14.53 22.86
CA THR A 76 5.63 -14.97 21.52
C THR A 76 6.59 -16.05 21.03
N ALA A 77 6.15 -16.91 20.11
CA ALA A 77 7.04 -17.91 19.51
C ALA A 77 8.24 -17.25 18.83
N GLN A 78 8.03 -16.10 18.17
CA GLN A 78 9.09 -15.35 17.52
C GLN A 78 10.13 -14.82 18.51
N THR A 79 9.72 -14.35 19.69
CA THR A 79 10.66 -13.92 20.75
C THR A 79 11.50 -15.09 21.26
N LEU A 80 10.89 -16.27 21.44
CA LEU A 80 11.61 -17.48 21.88
C LEU A 80 12.66 -17.95 20.86
N ILE A 81 12.31 -17.91 19.58
CA ILE A 81 13.22 -18.28 18.48
C ILE A 81 14.37 -17.27 18.40
N GLN A 82 14.07 -15.98 18.50
CA GLN A 82 15.06 -14.92 18.58
C GLN A 82 16.00 -15.09 19.78
N GLN A 83 15.48 -15.51 20.94
CA GLN A 83 16.29 -15.78 22.13
C GLN A 83 17.33 -16.90 21.86
N VAL A 84 16.93 -17.99 21.22
CA VAL A 84 17.85 -19.08 20.86
C VAL A 84 18.91 -18.60 19.87
N ALA A 85 18.49 -17.89 18.82
CA ALA A 85 19.40 -17.34 17.82
C ALA A 85 20.42 -16.38 18.47
N TYR A 86 19.98 -15.49 19.36
CA TYR A 86 20.81 -14.53 20.06
C TYR A 86 21.76 -15.18 21.05
N ALA A 87 21.28 -16.17 21.81
CA ALA A 87 22.06 -16.83 22.84
C ALA A 87 23.23 -17.64 22.26
N LEU A 88 23.02 -18.32 21.13
CA LEU A 88 23.96 -19.34 20.62
C LEU A 88 24.82 -18.89 19.44
N SER A 89 24.41 -17.87 18.69
CA SER A 89 25.12 -17.46 17.47
C SER A 89 26.19 -16.40 17.73
N ASP A 90 27.25 -16.41 16.91
CA ASP A 90 28.24 -15.31 16.89
C ASP A 90 27.68 -14.09 16.15
N LYS A 91 27.02 -14.35 15.02
CA LYS A 91 26.39 -13.34 14.17
C LYS A 91 25.02 -13.79 13.70
N ILE A 92 24.08 -12.85 13.70
CA ILE A 92 22.73 -13.01 13.14
C ILE A 92 22.64 -12.14 11.90
N PHE A 93 22.31 -12.76 10.78
CA PHE A 93 21.90 -12.06 9.58
C PHE A 93 20.37 -11.97 9.58
N SER A 94 19.82 -10.80 9.34
CA SER A 94 18.37 -10.65 9.28
C SER A 94 17.94 -9.92 8.02
N TYR A 95 16.82 -10.37 7.46
CA TYR A 95 16.05 -9.61 6.49
C TYR A 95 14.60 -9.57 6.99
N SER A 96 14.20 -8.42 7.51
CA SER A 96 12.82 -8.14 7.88
C SER A 96 12.39 -6.87 7.16
N PRO A 97 11.34 -6.92 6.32
CA PRO A 97 10.60 -5.71 5.97
C PRO A 97 10.18 -4.95 7.24
N GLU A 98 10.09 -3.63 7.17
CA GLU A 98 9.65 -2.79 8.30
C GLU A 98 8.27 -3.19 8.82
N SER A 99 7.38 -3.66 7.94
CA SER A 99 6.06 -4.14 8.33
C SER A 99 6.04 -5.54 8.96
N PHE A 100 7.16 -6.28 9.04
CA PHE A 100 7.18 -7.67 9.48
C PHE A 100 7.80 -7.89 10.86
N ASP A 101 8.74 -7.04 11.29
CA ASP A 101 9.37 -7.09 12.61
C ASP A 101 9.99 -8.44 13.02
N LEU A 102 10.59 -9.18 12.08
CA LEU A 102 11.17 -10.51 12.32
C LEU A 102 12.39 -10.51 13.28
N ASP A 103 13.03 -9.36 13.47
CA ASP A 103 14.29 -9.22 14.18
C ASP A 103 14.29 -8.12 15.27
N VAL A 104 13.11 -7.68 15.72
CA VAL A 104 12.98 -6.57 16.69
C VAL A 104 13.65 -6.88 18.03
N ALA A 105 13.36 -8.02 18.64
CA ALA A 105 13.90 -8.37 19.96
C ALA A 105 15.44 -8.52 19.93
N VAL A 106 16.00 -9.15 18.89
CA VAL A 106 17.47 -9.26 18.77
C VAL A 106 18.16 -7.92 18.54
N LYS A 107 17.52 -7.00 17.80
CA LYS A 107 18.02 -5.62 17.61
C LYS A 107 18.05 -4.87 18.94
N GLU A 108 16.99 -4.96 19.73
CA GLU A 108 16.91 -4.35 21.06
C GLU A 108 17.98 -4.91 22.01
N TRP A 109 18.12 -6.23 22.09
CA TRP A 109 19.11 -6.86 22.98
C TRP A 109 20.55 -6.53 22.57
N ALA A 110 20.82 -6.46 21.26
CA ALA A 110 22.12 -6.02 20.75
C ALA A 110 22.39 -4.56 21.10
N ALA A 111 21.41 -3.66 20.94
CA ALA A 111 21.52 -2.26 21.32
C ALA A 111 21.72 -2.08 22.84
N ALA A 112 21.09 -2.93 23.65
CA ALA A 112 21.27 -3.00 25.10
C ALA A 112 22.62 -3.64 25.54
N ASN A 113 23.46 -4.09 24.59
CA ASN A 113 24.71 -4.81 24.85
C ASN A 113 24.53 -6.08 25.70
N ALA A 114 23.39 -6.77 25.57
CA ALA A 114 23.15 -8.01 26.29
C ALA A 114 24.16 -9.10 25.87
N LEU A 115 24.72 -9.83 26.84
CA LEU A 115 25.74 -10.85 26.58
C LEU A 115 25.11 -12.17 26.13
N ASN A 116 25.64 -12.77 25.07
CA ASN A 116 25.28 -14.11 24.63
C ASN A 116 25.98 -15.20 25.46
N ALA A 117 25.68 -16.47 25.18
CA ALA A 117 26.27 -17.61 25.90
C ALA A 117 27.80 -17.67 25.87
N ASN A 118 28.42 -17.03 24.87
CA ASN A 118 29.88 -16.97 24.69
C ASN A 118 30.54 -15.77 25.41
N GLY A 119 29.77 -14.96 26.14
CA GLY A 119 30.29 -13.87 26.98
C GLY A 119 30.54 -12.54 26.26
N TYR A 120 29.98 -12.37 25.05
CA TYR A 120 30.03 -11.11 24.29
C TYR A 120 28.68 -10.81 23.64
N THR A 121 28.47 -9.62 23.10
CA THR A 121 27.22 -9.24 22.42
C THR A 121 27.15 -9.88 21.03
N THR A 122 26.05 -10.56 20.71
CA THR A 122 25.83 -11.14 19.38
C THR A 122 25.68 -10.03 18.34
N GLN A 123 26.45 -10.11 17.25
CA GLN A 123 26.35 -9.09 16.19
C GLN A 123 25.10 -9.32 15.35
N VAL A 124 24.20 -8.34 15.32
CA VAL A 124 23.02 -8.36 14.43
C VAL A 124 23.34 -7.51 13.20
N ALA A 125 23.14 -8.09 12.01
CA ALA A 125 23.40 -7.44 10.74
C ALA A 125 22.11 -7.45 9.88
N PRO A 126 21.25 -6.41 10.02
CA PRO A 126 20.06 -6.24 9.21
C PRO A 126 20.43 -5.84 7.77
N MET A 127 19.75 -6.42 6.79
CA MET A 127 20.10 -6.27 5.37
C MET A 127 19.02 -5.55 4.58
N GLN A 128 19.44 -4.73 3.61
CA GLN A 128 18.53 -3.98 2.74
C GLN A 128 17.83 -4.86 1.69
N THR A 129 18.44 -5.99 1.29
CA THR A 129 17.91 -6.88 0.25
C THR A 129 17.91 -8.34 0.68
N ARG A 130 16.93 -9.11 0.19
CA ARG A 130 16.80 -10.56 0.44
C ARG A 130 18.07 -11.32 0.04
N SER A 131 18.65 -10.99 -1.12
CA SER A 131 19.88 -11.60 -1.63
C SER A 131 21.14 -11.16 -0.86
N GLY A 132 21.14 -9.96 -0.28
CA GLY A 132 22.25 -9.43 0.52
C GLY A 132 22.52 -10.25 1.78
N ALA A 133 21.46 -10.68 2.47
CA ALA A 133 21.57 -11.52 3.67
C ALA A 133 22.29 -12.84 3.41
N GLY A 134 21.97 -13.53 2.31
CA GLY A 134 22.62 -14.80 1.95
C GLY A 134 24.05 -14.64 1.46
N SER A 135 24.31 -13.60 0.66
CA SER A 135 25.64 -13.35 0.08
C SER A 135 26.65 -12.96 1.15
N ILE A 136 26.23 -12.22 2.18
CA ILE A 136 27.09 -11.82 3.29
C ILE A 136 27.30 -12.99 4.27
N ALA A 137 26.27 -13.81 4.52
CA ALA A 137 26.45 -15.05 5.30
C ALA A 137 27.52 -15.94 4.65
N LEU A 138 27.44 -16.18 3.34
CA LEU A 138 28.48 -16.87 2.58
C LEU A 138 29.86 -16.19 2.67
N GLY A 139 29.91 -14.89 2.39
CA GLY A 139 31.16 -14.13 2.40
C GLY A 139 31.84 -14.13 3.77
N TYR A 140 31.06 -14.13 4.85
CA TYR A 140 31.56 -14.22 6.22
C TYR A 140 32.03 -15.63 6.56
N MET A 141 31.25 -16.67 6.22
CA MET A 141 31.59 -18.08 6.45
C MET A 141 32.86 -18.53 5.73
N PHE A 142 33.15 -17.92 4.56
CA PHE A 142 34.32 -18.25 3.75
C PHE A 142 35.36 -17.11 3.69
N SER A 143 35.26 -16.12 4.58
CA SER A 143 36.24 -15.03 4.65
C SER A 143 37.62 -15.54 5.04
N LYS A 144 38.66 -15.04 4.37
CA LYS A 144 40.07 -15.34 4.73
C LYS A 144 40.46 -14.76 6.10
N ASP A 145 39.75 -13.73 6.54
CA ASP A 145 39.99 -13.04 7.82
C ASP A 145 39.13 -13.62 8.96
N PHE A 146 38.40 -14.72 8.72
CA PHE A 146 37.56 -15.36 9.72
C PHE A 146 38.39 -16.02 10.83
N ASP A 147 38.00 -15.77 12.09
CA ASP A 147 38.63 -16.37 13.25
C ASP A 147 38.29 -17.88 13.33
N LEU A 148 39.25 -18.72 12.97
CA LEU A 148 39.11 -20.18 12.99
C LEU A 148 38.71 -20.74 14.36
N THR A 149 38.97 -20.04 15.46
CA THR A 149 38.54 -20.47 16.80
C THR A 149 37.02 -20.46 16.94
N LYS A 150 36.31 -19.61 16.19
CA LYS A 150 34.86 -19.46 16.21
C LYS A 150 34.11 -20.37 15.23
N ARG A 151 34.81 -21.25 14.51
CA ARG A 151 34.21 -22.10 13.45
C ARG A 151 33.14 -23.07 13.94
N HIS A 152 33.15 -23.42 15.23
CA HIS A 152 32.18 -24.31 15.85
C HIS A 152 30.93 -23.58 16.38
N ILE A 153 30.92 -22.25 16.32
CA ILE A 153 29.81 -21.43 16.80
C ILE A 153 28.79 -21.27 15.66
N PRO A 154 27.49 -21.50 15.91
CA PRO A 154 26.44 -21.32 14.91
C PRO A 154 26.35 -19.91 14.33
N GLN A 155 25.83 -19.85 13.11
CA GLN A 155 25.36 -18.62 12.49
C GLN A 155 23.87 -18.76 12.18
N SER A 156 23.09 -17.76 12.58
CA SER A 156 21.64 -17.74 12.38
C SER A 156 21.24 -16.74 11.30
N LEU A 157 20.25 -17.13 10.51
CA LEU A 157 19.50 -16.26 9.62
C LEU A 157 18.07 -16.11 10.16
N LEU A 158 17.58 -14.87 10.29
CA LEU A 158 16.17 -14.55 10.55
C LEU A 158 15.53 -13.98 9.28
N ALA A 159 14.55 -14.68 8.70
CA ALA A 159 13.92 -14.26 7.46
C ALA A 159 12.50 -14.83 7.31
N SER A 160 11.75 -14.33 6.32
CA SER A 160 10.49 -14.95 5.90
C SER A 160 10.71 -16.03 4.83
N SER A 161 9.74 -16.93 4.64
CA SER A 161 9.77 -17.97 3.61
C SER A 161 9.99 -17.40 2.20
N SER A 162 9.44 -16.22 1.92
CA SER A 162 9.65 -15.48 0.66
C SER A 162 11.14 -15.16 0.35
N SER A 163 12.00 -15.16 1.37
CA SER A 163 13.44 -14.92 1.21
C SER A 163 14.17 -16.15 0.69
N LEU A 164 13.65 -17.36 0.93
CA LEU A 164 14.32 -18.61 0.54
C LEU A 164 14.53 -18.71 -0.97
N HIS A 165 13.60 -18.24 -1.80
CA HIS A 165 13.78 -18.16 -3.25
C HIS A 165 14.99 -17.30 -3.64
N SER A 166 15.15 -16.14 -3.00
CA SER A 166 16.28 -15.22 -3.27
C SER A 166 17.60 -15.74 -2.72
N LEU A 167 17.54 -16.57 -1.68
CA LEU A 167 18.70 -17.16 -1.00
C LEU A 167 19.11 -18.50 -1.61
N ARG A 168 18.34 -19.07 -2.54
CA ARG A 168 18.55 -20.40 -3.11
C ARG A 168 19.99 -20.64 -3.54
N THR A 169 20.57 -19.73 -4.35
CA THR A 169 21.97 -19.83 -4.80
C THR A 169 22.96 -19.84 -3.64
N SER A 170 22.69 -19.06 -2.59
CA SER A 170 23.55 -19.02 -1.42
C SER A 170 23.46 -20.30 -0.59
N LEU A 171 22.24 -20.79 -0.39
CA LEU A 171 21.95 -22.03 0.31
C LEU A 171 22.53 -23.25 -0.43
N ASP A 172 22.51 -23.24 -1.76
CA ASP A 172 23.11 -24.29 -2.59
C ASP A 172 24.62 -24.38 -2.35
N GLN A 173 25.34 -23.26 -2.39
CA GLN A 173 26.78 -23.24 -2.06
C GLN A 173 27.06 -23.69 -0.63
N LEU A 174 26.20 -23.30 0.33
CA LEU A 174 26.32 -23.77 1.72
C LEU A 174 26.12 -25.28 1.83
N SER A 175 25.15 -25.85 1.12
CA SER A 175 24.88 -27.29 1.11
C SER A 175 26.07 -28.11 0.61
N LEU A 176 26.90 -27.55 -0.28
CA LEU A 176 28.08 -28.23 -0.83
C LEU A 176 29.33 -28.10 0.06
N LEU A 177 29.42 -27.03 0.85
CA LEU A 177 30.63 -26.65 1.58
C LEU A 177 30.47 -26.67 3.12
N TYR A 178 29.32 -27.12 3.64
CA TYR A 178 29.03 -27.05 5.08
C TYR A 178 30.03 -27.81 5.96
N SER A 179 30.65 -28.89 5.46
CA SER A 179 31.68 -29.63 6.22
C SER A 179 32.90 -28.78 6.57
N VAL A 180 33.11 -27.68 5.84
CA VAL A 180 34.19 -26.72 6.05
C VAL A 180 33.68 -25.34 6.48
N ALA A 181 32.39 -25.18 6.75
CA ALA A 181 31.81 -23.92 7.20
C ALA A 181 31.34 -24.01 8.66
N ASN A 182 30.88 -22.89 9.21
CA ASN A 182 30.20 -22.87 10.50
C ASN A 182 28.83 -23.57 10.41
N PRO A 183 28.32 -24.15 11.52
CA PRO A 183 26.93 -24.62 11.58
C PRO A 183 25.98 -23.47 11.20
N PHE A 184 25.13 -23.70 10.20
CA PHE A 184 24.20 -22.69 9.69
C PHE A 184 22.75 -23.11 9.94
N VAL A 185 21.99 -22.23 10.57
CA VAL A 185 20.55 -22.39 10.80
C VAL A 185 19.78 -21.19 10.28
N ALA A 186 18.76 -21.43 9.46
CA ALA A 186 17.82 -20.40 9.04
C ALA A 186 16.52 -20.56 9.82
N HIS A 187 16.20 -19.63 10.72
CA HIS A 187 14.89 -19.55 11.35
C HIS A 187 13.96 -18.72 10.45
N VAL A 188 13.00 -19.42 9.84
CA VAL A 188 12.14 -18.92 8.78
C VAL A 188 10.71 -18.80 9.30
N ALA A 189 10.19 -17.58 9.34
CA ALA A 189 8.76 -17.35 9.52
C ALA A 189 8.04 -17.70 8.21
N ALA A 190 7.11 -18.65 8.25
CA ALA A 190 6.27 -19.02 7.12
C ALA A 190 5.25 -17.90 6.86
N VAL A 191 5.65 -16.92 6.05
CA VAL A 191 4.84 -15.77 5.66
C VAL A 191 5.30 -15.24 4.30
N ASP A 192 4.33 -15.02 3.41
CA ASP A 192 4.54 -14.41 2.09
C ASP A 192 3.31 -13.58 1.67
N TYR A 193 3.41 -12.91 0.52
CA TYR A 193 2.29 -12.26 -0.16
C TYR A 193 1.88 -13.10 -1.39
N ALA A 194 0.59 -13.40 -1.53
CA ALA A 194 0.07 -14.13 -2.69
C ALA A 194 -0.46 -13.17 -3.77
N PRO A 195 0.16 -13.08 -4.96
CA PRO A 195 -0.33 -12.23 -6.05
C PRO A 195 -1.75 -12.64 -6.49
N GLY A 196 -2.68 -11.70 -6.57
CA GLY A 196 -4.06 -11.96 -7.00
C GLY A 196 -4.97 -12.59 -5.94
N SER A 197 -4.45 -12.86 -4.74
CA SER A 197 -5.27 -13.25 -3.59
C SER A 197 -6.04 -12.04 -3.05
N ALA A 198 -7.32 -12.22 -2.72
CA ALA A 198 -8.09 -11.25 -1.92
C ALA A 198 -7.65 -11.21 -0.44
N ARG A 199 -6.53 -11.87 -0.08
CA ARG A 199 -5.87 -11.93 1.23
C ARG A 199 -4.43 -11.44 1.04
N GLY A 200 -4.02 -10.42 1.79
CA GLY A 200 -2.68 -9.84 1.67
C GLY A 200 -1.58 -10.81 2.11
N LEU A 201 -1.59 -11.26 3.37
CA LEU A 201 -0.61 -12.19 3.93
C LEU A 201 -1.07 -13.65 3.84
N VAL A 202 -0.15 -14.54 3.52
CA VAL A 202 -0.37 -16.00 3.43
C VAL A 202 0.71 -16.78 4.18
N THR A 203 0.37 -17.95 4.73
CA THR A 203 1.34 -18.84 5.38
C THR A 203 1.96 -19.77 4.34
N ASP A 204 3.26 -19.67 4.10
CA ASP A 204 3.97 -20.43 3.06
C ASP A 204 5.00 -21.41 3.63
N TYR A 205 4.60 -22.68 3.70
CA TYR A 205 5.46 -23.83 3.98
C TYR A 205 5.99 -24.50 2.71
N ALA A 206 5.24 -24.43 1.60
CA ALA A 206 5.57 -25.06 0.33
C ALA A 206 6.97 -24.66 -0.18
N THR A 207 7.32 -23.38 -0.04
CA THR A 207 8.65 -22.87 -0.44
C THR A 207 9.77 -23.53 0.37
N ALA A 208 9.61 -23.72 1.68
CA ALA A 208 10.64 -24.33 2.51
C ALA A 208 10.76 -25.85 2.27
N LEU A 209 9.63 -26.54 2.05
CA LEU A 209 9.61 -27.95 1.65
C LEU A 209 10.41 -28.15 0.36
N THR A 210 10.12 -27.34 -0.66
CA THR A 210 10.80 -27.40 -1.98
C THR A 210 12.30 -27.13 -1.84
N VAL A 211 12.70 -26.05 -1.15
CA VAL A 211 14.12 -25.68 -1.03
C VAL A 211 14.91 -26.70 -0.21
N ALA A 212 14.32 -27.24 0.86
CA ALA A 212 14.97 -28.26 1.67
C ALA A 212 15.18 -29.56 0.88
N GLU A 213 14.21 -29.94 0.06
CA GLU A 213 14.29 -31.11 -0.81
C GLU A 213 15.33 -30.94 -1.92
N GLU A 214 15.27 -29.85 -2.69
CA GLU A 214 16.17 -29.61 -3.82
C GLU A 214 17.65 -29.53 -3.41
N LEU A 215 17.92 -28.92 -2.25
CA LEU A 215 19.28 -28.62 -1.79
C LEU A 215 19.78 -29.61 -0.71
N GLY A 216 18.95 -30.57 -0.30
CA GLY A 216 19.31 -31.53 0.75
C GLY A 216 19.55 -30.90 2.12
N LEU A 217 18.82 -29.84 2.46
CA LEU A 217 18.93 -29.16 3.76
C LEU A 217 18.04 -29.85 4.81
N GLY A 218 18.39 -29.70 6.08
CA GLY A 218 17.51 -30.10 7.17
C GLY A 218 16.26 -29.22 7.19
N LEU A 219 15.09 -29.78 7.50
CA LEU A 219 13.86 -29.02 7.70
C LEU A 219 13.12 -29.50 8.94
N VAL A 220 13.00 -28.60 9.93
CA VAL A 220 12.33 -28.83 11.20
C VAL A 220 11.20 -27.83 11.37
N SER A 221 10.00 -28.27 11.72
CA SER A 221 8.85 -27.41 12.03
C SER A 221 8.64 -27.27 13.53
N SER A 222 8.21 -26.07 13.95
CA SER A 222 7.55 -25.88 15.25
C SER A 222 6.05 -26.05 15.08
N SER A 223 5.44 -26.94 15.86
CA SER A 223 4.00 -27.22 15.80
C SER A 223 3.18 -26.23 16.64
N SER A 224 3.79 -25.61 17.64
CA SER A 224 3.15 -24.64 18.53
C SER A 224 4.18 -23.70 19.17
N ALA A 225 3.72 -22.60 19.76
CA ALA A 225 4.61 -21.69 20.48
C ALA A 225 5.23 -22.33 21.72
N TYR A 226 4.58 -23.34 22.32
CA TYR A 226 5.08 -24.05 23.50
C TYR A 226 6.38 -24.82 23.23
N GLU A 227 6.58 -25.31 22.01
CA GLU A 227 7.79 -26.02 21.61
C GLU A 227 8.75 -25.18 20.76
N ALA A 228 8.39 -23.94 20.41
CA ALA A 228 9.16 -23.10 19.49
C ALA A 228 10.61 -22.89 19.95
N GLN A 229 10.84 -22.69 21.26
CA GLN A 229 12.19 -22.58 21.81
C GLN A 229 12.98 -23.88 21.65
N HIS A 230 12.34 -25.02 21.95
CA HIS A 230 12.97 -26.34 21.87
C HIS A 230 13.29 -26.71 20.41
N MET A 231 12.36 -26.47 19.48
CA MET A 231 12.57 -26.78 18.07
C MET A 231 13.59 -25.86 17.41
N SER A 232 13.62 -24.58 17.80
CA SER A 232 14.69 -23.66 17.41
C SER A 232 16.04 -24.16 17.92
N LEU A 233 16.14 -24.55 19.19
CA LEU A 233 17.37 -25.10 19.78
C LEU A 233 17.80 -26.39 19.09
N PHE A 234 16.87 -27.33 18.87
CA PHE A 234 17.13 -28.58 18.17
C PHE A 234 17.62 -28.34 16.74
N SER A 235 17.03 -27.39 16.03
CA SER A 235 17.44 -27.01 14.67
C SER A 235 18.86 -26.41 14.65
N THR A 236 19.19 -25.57 15.64
CA THR A 236 20.54 -25.02 15.81
C THR A 236 21.57 -26.11 16.13
N ILE A 237 21.20 -27.15 16.88
CA ILE A 237 22.06 -28.30 17.12
C ILE A 237 22.20 -29.14 15.84
N LEU A 238 21.09 -29.38 15.12
CA LEU A 238 21.06 -30.14 13.87
C LEU A 238 21.91 -29.49 12.77
N ALA A 239 22.03 -28.16 12.79
CA ALA A 239 22.93 -27.39 11.92
C ALA A 239 24.40 -27.86 11.98
N SER A 240 24.81 -28.53 13.06
CA SER A 240 26.15 -29.14 13.19
C SER A 240 26.31 -30.44 12.38
N VAL A 241 25.20 -31.05 11.95
CA VAL A 241 25.17 -32.25 11.10
C VAL A 241 24.98 -31.89 9.64
N LEU A 242 24.03 -31.01 9.34
CA LEU A 242 23.76 -30.44 8.01
C LEU A 242 23.10 -29.07 8.15
N PRO A 243 23.28 -28.13 7.21
CA PRO A 243 22.61 -26.84 7.27
C PRO A 243 21.08 -27.04 7.35
N THR A 244 20.43 -26.31 8.24
CA THR A 244 19.05 -26.59 8.64
C THR A 244 18.15 -25.35 8.54
N ILE A 245 16.96 -25.54 7.99
CA ILE A 245 15.85 -24.59 8.03
C ILE A 245 14.93 -24.98 9.20
N HIS A 246 14.72 -24.05 10.11
CA HIS A 246 13.68 -24.11 11.13
C HIS A 246 12.50 -23.28 10.67
N ILE A 247 11.32 -23.88 10.48
CA ILE A 247 10.13 -23.17 10.01
C ILE A 247 8.99 -23.18 11.04
N TYR A 248 8.25 -22.09 11.11
CA TYR A 248 7.11 -21.90 12.01
C TYR A 248 6.08 -20.97 11.37
N ASP A 249 4.81 -21.06 11.74
CA ASP A 249 3.77 -20.18 11.22
C ASP A 249 4.11 -18.72 11.51
N GLY A 250 4.32 -17.95 10.43
CA GLY A 250 4.72 -16.56 10.48
C GLY A 250 3.54 -15.60 10.53
N VAL A 251 2.29 -16.06 10.53
CA VAL A 251 1.11 -15.17 10.54
C VAL A 251 0.46 -15.10 11.91
N ASN A 252 0.19 -16.26 12.54
CA ASN A 252 -0.51 -16.36 13.83
C ASN A 252 0.45 -16.79 14.95
N VAL A 253 0.98 -18.02 14.92
CA VAL A 253 1.74 -18.63 16.04
C VAL A 253 2.97 -17.80 16.42
N ALA A 254 3.63 -17.20 15.43
CA ALA A 254 4.76 -16.30 15.65
C ALA A 254 4.47 -15.14 16.63
N ARG A 255 3.24 -14.62 16.62
CA ARG A 255 2.83 -13.35 17.26
C ARG A 255 1.84 -13.52 18.40
N ASP A 256 1.21 -14.69 18.52
CA ASP A 256 0.35 -14.99 19.67
C ASP A 256 1.14 -14.85 20.98
N THR A 257 0.65 -13.99 21.88
CA THR A 257 1.22 -13.86 23.21
C THR A 257 0.59 -14.91 24.12
N LEU A 258 1.40 -15.82 24.66
CA LEU A 258 0.94 -16.86 25.56
C LEU A 258 1.98 -17.21 26.62
N ARG A 259 1.53 -17.86 27.71
CA ARG A 259 2.40 -18.27 28.81
C ARG A 259 3.10 -19.59 28.50
N VAL A 260 4.42 -19.57 28.36
CA VAL A 260 5.25 -20.78 28.23
C VAL A 260 5.90 -21.08 29.58
N ILE A 261 5.78 -22.33 30.05
CA ILE A 261 6.14 -22.72 31.43
C ILE A 261 7.63 -23.06 31.55
N ASP A 262 8.16 -23.81 30.59
CA ASP A 262 9.49 -24.43 30.66
C ASP A 262 10.53 -23.66 29.83
N VAL A 263 10.48 -22.32 29.86
CA VAL A 263 11.40 -21.49 29.09
C VAL A 263 12.81 -21.57 29.66
N LEU A 264 13.76 -22.00 28.85
CA LEU A 264 15.17 -22.00 29.22
C LEU A 264 15.72 -20.56 29.20
N ASN A 265 16.49 -20.21 30.23
CA ASN A 265 17.30 -19.00 30.21
C ASN A 265 18.57 -19.20 29.36
N GLN A 266 19.35 -18.14 29.16
CA GLN A 266 20.62 -18.19 28.43
C GLN A 266 21.56 -19.33 28.88
N SER A 267 21.73 -19.51 30.19
CA SER A 267 22.62 -20.55 30.73
C SER A 267 22.09 -21.97 30.47
N GLY A 268 20.77 -22.15 30.53
CA GLY A 268 20.08 -23.40 30.21
C GLY A 268 20.22 -23.74 28.74
N LEU A 269 20.00 -22.77 27.84
CA LEU A 269 20.20 -22.93 26.40
C LEU A 269 21.64 -23.33 26.07
N SER A 270 22.62 -22.65 26.66
CA SER A 270 24.04 -22.97 26.45
C SER A 270 24.42 -24.36 26.94
N SER A 271 23.90 -24.76 28.11
CA SER A 271 24.19 -26.06 28.71
C SER A 271 23.58 -27.19 27.88
N ALA A 272 22.30 -27.06 27.51
CA ALA A 272 21.60 -28.04 26.68
C ALA A 272 22.26 -28.20 25.31
N TYR A 273 22.61 -27.08 24.64
CA TYR A 273 23.33 -27.09 23.37
C TYR A 273 24.66 -27.88 23.48
N THR A 274 25.45 -27.58 24.51
CA THR A 274 26.77 -28.21 24.72
C THR A 274 26.65 -29.69 25.08
N ASN A 275 25.70 -30.06 25.92
CA ASN A 275 25.52 -31.43 26.39
C ASN A 275 25.05 -32.35 25.26
N VAL A 276 24.09 -31.90 24.45
CA VAL A 276 23.57 -32.68 23.31
C VAL A 276 24.65 -32.85 22.24
N LEU A 277 25.47 -31.82 21.97
CA LEU A 277 26.59 -31.95 21.03
C LEU A 277 27.66 -32.95 21.48
N LYS A 278 27.95 -33.03 22.79
CA LYS A 278 28.88 -34.05 23.32
C LYS A 278 28.39 -35.48 23.10
N GLU A 279 27.08 -35.70 23.18
CA GLU A 279 26.49 -37.01 22.86
C GLU A 279 26.60 -37.33 21.36
N LEU A 280 26.47 -36.32 20.50
CA LEU A 280 26.63 -36.47 19.05
C LEU A 280 28.05 -36.91 18.65
N GLU A 281 29.09 -36.50 19.38
CA GLU A 281 30.47 -36.94 19.13
C GLU A 281 30.67 -38.45 19.29
N LYS A 282 29.79 -39.13 20.04
CA LYS A 282 29.80 -40.59 20.22
C LYS A 282 29.25 -41.34 19.00
N VAL A 283 28.58 -40.63 18.10
CA VAL A 283 27.98 -41.18 16.88
C VAL A 283 29.04 -41.37 15.81
N SER A 284 28.99 -42.50 15.09
CA SER A 284 29.92 -42.78 13.99
C SER A 284 29.88 -41.68 12.93
N LYS A 285 31.04 -41.15 12.54
CA LYS A 285 31.13 -40.16 11.44
C LYS A 285 30.54 -40.66 10.12
N ARG A 286 30.51 -41.99 9.92
CA ARG A 286 29.97 -42.68 8.73
C ARG A 286 28.46 -42.96 8.79
N ALA A 287 27.79 -42.67 9.90
CA ALA A 287 26.34 -42.80 9.97
C ALA A 287 25.67 -41.86 8.97
N ASP A 288 24.59 -42.32 8.36
CA ASP A 288 23.73 -41.49 7.51
C ASP A 288 23.05 -40.37 8.31
N ALA A 289 22.43 -39.44 7.60
CA ALA A 289 21.81 -38.26 8.21
C ALA A 289 20.59 -38.65 9.08
N GLU A 290 19.81 -39.65 8.66
CA GLU A 290 18.64 -40.16 9.40
C GLU A 290 19.01 -40.75 10.77
N THR A 291 20.06 -41.58 10.82
CA THR A 291 20.57 -42.15 12.07
C THR A 291 21.07 -41.06 13.00
N LYS A 292 21.80 -40.06 12.45
CA LYS A 292 22.31 -38.92 13.23
C LYS A 292 21.19 -38.10 13.83
N VAL A 293 20.16 -37.76 13.05
CA VAL A 293 18.99 -36.99 13.50
C VAL A 293 18.22 -37.74 14.59
N THR A 294 18.02 -39.04 14.43
CA THR A 294 17.30 -39.87 15.41
C THR A 294 18.05 -39.93 16.73
N GLN A 295 19.37 -40.13 16.70
CA GLN A 295 20.21 -40.13 17.90
C GLN A 295 20.28 -38.75 18.55
N LEU A 296 20.32 -37.69 17.73
CA LEU A 296 20.31 -36.32 18.20
C LEU A 296 19.02 -36.00 18.96
N LEU A 297 17.86 -36.39 18.42
CA LEU A 297 16.58 -36.15 19.06
C LEU A 297 16.47 -36.95 20.37
N ASN A 298 16.98 -38.18 20.42
CA ASN A 298 17.04 -38.95 21.66
C ASN A 298 17.91 -38.28 22.74
N ALA A 299 19.09 -37.78 22.37
CA ALA A 299 19.96 -37.04 23.28
C ALA A 299 19.29 -35.74 23.76
N PHE A 300 18.62 -35.03 22.84
CA PHE A 300 17.87 -33.81 23.14
C PHE A 300 16.72 -34.06 24.13
N ASN A 301 15.94 -35.12 23.90
CA ASN A 301 14.87 -35.55 24.80
C ASN A 301 15.40 -35.89 26.20
N ASN A 302 16.53 -36.61 26.28
CA ASN A 302 17.14 -36.96 27.56
C ASN A 302 17.63 -35.73 28.34
N GLU A 303 18.20 -34.73 27.66
CA GLU A 303 18.68 -33.50 28.28
C GLU A 303 17.53 -32.63 28.81
N LEU A 304 16.45 -32.49 28.04
CA LEU A 304 15.32 -31.63 28.40
C LEU A 304 14.22 -32.35 29.20
N GLY A 305 14.31 -33.67 29.37
CA GLY A 305 13.24 -34.48 29.97
C GLY A 305 11.96 -34.50 29.14
N THR A 306 12.08 -34.36 27.81
CA THR A 306 10.97 -34.32 26.86
C THR A 306 10.85 -35.64 26.08
N ALA A 307 9.79 -35.80 25.28
CA ALA A 307 9.52 -37.02 24.53
C ALA A 307 9.11 -36.72 23.08
N TYR A 308 9.85 -35.80 22.44
CA TYR A 308 9.59 -35.43 21.05
C TYR A 308 9.93 -36.60 20.10
N ASN A 309 9.14 -36.74 19.05
CA ASN A 309 9.39 -37.69 17.97
C ASN A 309 9.54 -36.95 16.64
N LEU A 310 10.25 -37.55 15.68
CA LEU A 310 10.37 -37.02 14.31
C LEU A 310 8.99 -36.91 13.63
N PHE A 311 8.15 -37.90 13.91
CA PHE A 311 6.76 -37.98 13.49
C PHE A 311 5.90 -38.24 14.74
N GLU A 312 4.99 -37.32 15.05
CA GLU A 312 4.19 -37.39 16.27
C GLU A 312 2.74 -37.79 15.95
N TYR A 313 2.32 -38.93 16.50
CA TYR A 313 0.97 -39.45 16.30
C TYR A 313 0.01 -39.01 17.42
N ARG A 314 -1.18 -38.55 17.05
CA ARG A 314 -2.28 -38.21 17.96
C ARG A 314 -3.60 -38.81 17.46
N GLY A 315 -4.51 -39.16 18.37
CA GLY A 315 -5.82 -39.74 18.05
C GLY A 315 -5.94 -41.22 18.41
N ASN A 316 -6.78 -41.96 17.69
CA ASN A 316 -7.15 -43.33 18.07
C ASN A 316 -5.99 -44.32 17.82
N ASN A 317 -5.60 -45.13 18.81
CA ASN A 317 -4.54 -46.15 18.63
C ASN A 317 -4.85 -47.20 17.54
N ASN A 318 -6.13 -47.39 17.21
CA ASN A 318 -6.59 -48.29 16.15
C ASN A 318 -7.25 -47.53 14.98
N ALA A 319 -6.70 -46.36 14.62
CA ALA A 319 -7.23 -45.55 13.52
C ALA A 319 -7.20 -46.30 12.18
N GLU A 320 -8.30 -46.20 11.44
CA GLU A 320 -8.41 -46.71 10.07
C GLU A 320 -8.04 -45.64 9.04
N VAL A 321 -8.20 -44.37 9.42
CA VAL A 321 -7.86 -43.19 8.62
C VAL A 321 -6.88 -42.32 9.38
N VAL A 322 -5.76 -41.96 8.76
CA VAL A 322 -4.77 -41.04 9.34
C VAL A 322 -4.54 -39.85 8.43
N LEU A 323 -4.55 -38.64 9.00
CA LEU A 323 -4.20 -37.40 8.31
C LEU A 323 -2.75 -37.02 8.63
N VAL A 324 -1.88 -36.97 7.63
CA VAL A 324 -0.49 -36.51 7.75
C VAL A 324 -0.45 -35.01 7.50
N VAL A 325 0.17 -34.28 8.42
CA VAL A 325 0.17 -32.81 8.44
C VAL A 325 1.58 -32.27 8.68
N PHE A 326 1.86 -31.11 8.10
CA PHE A 326 3.09 -30.34 8.31
C PHE A 326 2.73 -28.86 8.47
N GLY A 327 3.37 -28.19 9.42
CA GLY A 327 3.07 -26.80 9.76
C GLY A 327 2.78 -26.63 11.25
N SER A 328 2.44 -25.41 11.66
CA SER A 328 2.13 -25.10 13.06
C SER A 328 0.63 -25.22 13.31
N VAL A 329 -0.16 -24.39 12.62
CA VAL A 329 -1.61 -24.34 12.79
C VAL A 329 -2.25 -25.65 12.35
N GLU A 330 -1.82 -26.19 11.21
CA GLU A 330 -2.28 -27.47 10.65
C GLU A 330 -2.11 -28.61 11.64
N SER A 331 -0.91 -28.74 12.21
CA SER A 331 -0.56 -29.82 13.13
C SER A 331 -1.28 -29.70 14.46
N SER A 332 -1.31 -28.50 15.05
CA SER A 332 -1.99 -28.24 16.32
C SER A 332 -3.49 -28.51 16.21
N LEU A 333 -4.13 -27.92 15.19
CA LEU A 333 -5.58 -27.98 15.03
C LEU A 333 -6.05 -29.38 14.62
N ALA A 334 -5.36 -30.03 13.68
CA ALA A 334 -5.67 -31.41 13.30
C ALA A 334 -5.53 -32.36 14.48
N GLY A 335 -4.46 -32.23 15.28
CA GLY A 335 -4.28 -33.03 16.48
C GLY A 335 -5.46 -32.91 17.45
N GLN A 336 -5.88 -31.69 17.77
CA GLN A 336 -7.00 -31.43 18.69
C GLN A 336 -8.34 -31.97 18.15
N VAL A 337 -8.63 -31.75 16.87
CA VAL A 337 -9.85 -32.26 16.23
C VAL A 337 -9.84 -33.80 16.20
N ALA A 338 -8.71 -34.42 15.89
CA ALA A 338 -8.58 -35.87 15.86
C ALA A 338 -8.74 -36.50 17.24
N GLU A 339 -8.17 -35.91 18.29
CA GLU A 339 -8.36 -36.36 19.68
C GLU A 339 -9.82 -36.25 20.11
N LYS A 340 -10.49 -35.14 19.75
CA LYS A 340 -11.92 -34.96 20.03
C LYS A 340 -12.78 -36.01 19.32
N LEU A 341 -12.58 -36.20 18.02
CA LEU A 341 -13.31 -37.21 17.24
C LEU A 341 -13.01 -38.64 17.71
N ALA A 342 -11.77 -38.91 18.15
CA ALA A 342 -11.37 -40.20 18.71
C ALA A 342 -12.03 -40.46 20.06
N ALA A 343 -12.15 -39.44 20.92
CA ALA A 343 -12.90 -39.51 22.18
C ALA A 343 -14.38 -39.82 21.95
N ASP A 344 -14.95 -39.32 20.86
CA ASP A 344 -16.33 -39.61 20.43
C ASP A 344 -16.45 -40.98 19.70
N GLY A 345 -15.38 -41.79 19.68
CA GLY A 345 -15.36 -43.16 19.17
C GLY A 345 -15.01 -43.31 17.69
N THR A 346 -14.68 -42.23 16.99
CA THR A 346 -14.28 -42.28 15.57
C THR A 346 -12.85 -42.82 15.45
N LYS A 347 -12.60 -43.74 14.50
CA LYS A 347 -11.27 -44.35 14.29
C LYS A 347 -10.38 -43.50 13.37
N VAL A 348 -10.11 -42.28 13.79
CA VAL A 348 -9.24 -41.33 13.08
C VAL A 348 -7.99 -41.01 13.89
N GLY A 349 -6.92 -40.63 13.20
CA GLY A 349 -5.68 -40.16 13.80
C GLY A 349 -5.00 -39.09 12.95
N VAL A 350 -4.01 -38.44 13.52
CA VAL A 350 -3.16 -37.44 12.88
C VAL A 350 -1.70 -37.81 13.10
N LEU A 351 -0.89 -37.63 12.07
CA LEU A 351 0.55 -37.75 12.16
C LEU A 351 1.18 -36.40 11.77
N ASN A 352 1.74 -35.71 12.76
CA ASN A 352 2.46 -34.47 12.56
C ASN A 352 3.92 -34.77 12.15
N VAL A 353 4.35 -34.19 11.03
CA VAL A 353 5.73 -34.25 10.57
C VAL A 353 6.51 -33.09 11.19
N ARG A 354 7.32 -33.39 12.20
CA ARG A 354 8.18 -32.40 12.88
C ARG A 354 9.51 -32.23 12.17
N VAL A 355 10.13 -33.33 11.75
CA VAL A 355 11.36 -33.31 10.96
C VAL A 355 11.05 -33.87 9.58
N TYR A 356 10.96 -32.97 8.59
CA TYR A 356 10.68 -33.33 7.20
C TYR A 356 11.95 -33.76 6.45
N ARG A 357 13.09 -33.11 6.73
CA ARG A 357 14.38 -33.50 6.17
C ARG A 357 15.46 -33.55 7.25
N PRO A 358 16.30 -34.60 7.27
CA PRO A 358 16.19 -35.86 6.52
C PRO A 358 14.89 -36.63 6.83
N PHE A 359 14.22 -37.18 5.83
CA PHE A 359 12.96 -37.90 5.99
C PHE A 359 13.22 -39.35 6.43
N ALA A 360 13.13 -39.63 7.72
CA ALA A 360 13.42 -40.96 8.26
C ALA A 360 12.26 -41.94 8.01
N GLU A 361 12.29 -42.66 6.88
CA GLU A 361 11.19 -43.52 6.42
C GLU A 361 10.79 -44.59 7.45
N GLU A 362 11.76 -45.25 8.08
CA GLU A 362 11.48 -46.28 9.09
C GLU A 362 10.77 -45.69 10.32
N ALA A 363 11.15 -44.48 10.74
CA ALA A 363 10.53 -43.79 11.86
C ALA A 363 9.10 -43.34 11.50
N PHE A 364 8.88 -42.86 10.28
CA PHE A 364 7.56 -42.50 9.76
C PHE A 364 6.62 -43.73 9.76
N LEU A 365 7.08 -44.83 9.18
CA LEU A 365 6.32 -46.07 9.12
C LEU A 365 6.04 -46.63 10.52
N LYS A 366 6.99 -46.53 11.46
CA LYS A 366 6.79 -46.98 12.84
C LYS A 366 5.73 -46.16 13.59
N ALA A 367 5.62 -44.87 13.31
CA ALA A 367 4.68 -43.98 14.00
C ALA A 367 3.20 -44.21 13.58
N LEU A 368 2.97 -44.75 12.38
CA LEU A 368 1.62 -45.07 11.91
C LEU A 368 1.04 -46.33 12.61
N PRO A 369 -0.26 -46.39 12.96
CA PRO A 369 -0.88 -47.63 13.40
C PRO A 369 -0.87 -48.72 12.31
N SER A 370 -0.86 -50.00 12.70
CA SER A 370 -0.95 -51.12 11.74
C SER A 370 -2.36 -51.29 11.15
N SER A 371 -3.39 -50.73 11.79
CA SER A 371 -4.80 -50.78 11.39
C SER A 371 -5.19 -49.78 10.29
N VAL A 372 -4.27 -48.89 9.89
CA VAL A 372 -4.50 -47.86 8.88
C VAL A 372 -4.82 -48.48 7.52
N ARG A 373 -5.88 -47.99 6.90
CA ARG A 373 -6.34 -48.38 5.55
C ARG A 373 -6.30 -47.21 4.57
N SER A 374 -6.43 -45.99 5.06
CA SER A 374 -6.34 -44.77 4.26
C SER A 374 -5.45 -43.74 4.96
N ILE A 375 -4.54 -43.15 4.19
CA ILE A 375 -3.66 -42.08 4.60
C ILE A 375 -4.01 -40.86 3.73
N ALA A 376 -4.50 -39.81 4.36
CA ALA A 376 -4.67 -38.52 3.70
C ALA A 376 -3.49 -37.63 4.06
N VAL A 377 -2.95 -36.89 3.09
CA VAL A 377 -1.90 -35.91 3.32
C VAL A 377 -2.53 -34.53 3.17
N LEU A 378 -2.41 -33.68 4.19
CA LEU A 378 -2.81 -32.29 4.08
C LEU A 378 -1.68 -31.53 3.38
N GLY A 379 -1.79 -31.44 2.05
CA GLY A 379 -0.73 -30.98 1.17
C GLY A 379 -0.85 -29.50 0.81
N GLN A 380 0.08 -28.65 1.27
CA GLN A 380 0.08 -27.26 0.83
C GLN A 380 0.61 -27.14 -0.60
N VAL A 381 -0.12 -26.41 -1.44
CA VAL A 381 0.29 -26.03 -2.79
C VAL A 381 0.27 -24.51 -2.98
N ILE A 382 0.93 -24.03 -4.04
CA ILE A 382 1.26 -22.60 -4.19
C ILE A 382 0.04 -21.68 -4.25
N ASP A 383 -1.06 -22.11 -4.86
CA ASP A 383 -2.27 -21.32 -5.03
C ASP A 383 -3.52 -22.19 -5.27
N GLN A 384 -4.68 -21.55 -5.43
CA GLN A 384 -5.95 -22.23 -5.66
C GLN A 384 -6.03 -22.94 -7.03
N THR A 385 -5.23 -22.52 -8.01
CA THR A 385 -5.20 -23.19 -9.32
C THR A 385 -4.52 -24.54 -9.22
N ALA A 386 -3.43 -24.64 -8.45
CA ALA A 386 -2.76 -25.90 -8.14
C ALA A 386 -3.63 -26.84 -7.28
N VAL A 387 -4.53 -26.31 -6.45
CA VAL A 387 -5.52 -27.13 -5.73
C VAL A 387 -6.44 -27.86 -6.71
N ALA A 388 -6.92 -27.15 -7.75
CA ALA A 388 -7.84 -27.70 -8.74
C ALA A 388 -7.17 -28.59 -9.81
N ASP A 389 -5.86 -28.45 -10.03
CA ASP A 389 -5.13 -29.24 -11.02
C ASP A 389 -4.85 -30.67 -10.53
N GLU A 390 -5.43 -31.69 -11.15
CA GLU A 390 -5.23 -33.09 -10.75
C GLU A 390 -3.77 -33.57 -10.83
N TYR A 391 -2.93 -32.94 -11.65
CA TYR A 391 -1.52 -33.33 -11.84
C TYR A 391 -0.55 -32.63 -10.89
N ALA A 392 -1.00 -31.56 -10.22
CA ALA A 392 -0.20 -30.90 -9.20
C ALA A 392 -0.32 -31.66 -7.88
N HIS A 393 0.81 -32.06 -7.32
CA HIS A 393 0.92 -32.75 -6.03
C HIS A 393 1.72 -31.92 -5.04
N SER A 394 1.44 -32.09 -3.74
CA SER A 394 2.27 -31.50 -2.68
C SER A 394 3.54 -32.33 -2.44
N ASN A 395 4.67 -31.69 -2.11
CA ASN A 395 5.93 -32.40 -1.83
C ASN A 395 5.77 -33.43 -0.71
N LEU A 396 5.03 -33.08 0.35
CA LEU A 396 4.77 -34.00 1.46
C LEU A 396 3.99 -35.24 1.00
N TYR A 397 3.06 -35.09 0.06
CA TYR A 397 2.34 -36.23 -0.50
C TYR A 397 3.26 -37.17 -1.27
N GLU A 398 4.18 -36.64 -2.07
CA GLU A 398 5.12 -37.45 -2.85
C GLU A 398 6.01 -38.32 -1.94
N ASP A 399 6.54 -37.76 -0.86
CA ASP A 399 7.34 -38.50 0.12
C ASP A 399 6.52 -39.57 0.86
N VAL A 400 5.33 -39.21 1.34
CA VAL A 400 4.45 -40.14 2.06
C VAL A 400 4.02 -41.28 1.14
N LEU A 401 3.69 -40.97 -0.11
CA LEU A 401 3.35 -41.96 -1.12
C LEU A 401 4.54 -42.91 -1.35
N ALA A 402 5.74 -42.38 -1.54
CA ALA A 402 6.94 -43.19 -1.73
C ALA A 402 7.19 -44.12 -0.53
N ALA A 403 7.21 -43.57 0.70
CA ALA A 403 7.46 -44.36 1.92
C ALA A 403 6.43 -45.48 2.12
N VAL A 404 5.15 -45.23 1.83
CA VAL A 404 4.08 -46.23 1.95
C VAL A 404 4.16 -47.27 0.82
N VAL A 405 4.44 -46.84 -0.41
CA VAL A 405 4.53 -47.72 -1.59
C VAL A 405 5.71 -48.66 -1.49
N PHE A 406 6.85 -48.26 -0.94
CA PHE A 406 8.01 -49.15 -0.76
C PHE A 406 7.98 -49.94 0.56
N SER A 407 7.02 -49.68 1.45
CA SER A 407 6.90 -50.37 2.73
C SER A 407 6.49 -51.84 2.60
N GLU A 408 7.09 -52.70 3.43
CA GLU A 408 6.68 -54.08 3.67
C GLU A 408 5.74 -54.24 4.89
N LYS A 409 5.39 -53.13 5.57
CA LYS A 409 4.64 -53.16 6.83
C LYS A 409 3.22 -53.72 6.69
N TRP A 410 2.55 -53.49 5.56
CA TRP A 410 1.16 -53.90 5.34
C TRP A 410 1.05 -54.94 4.24
N HIS A 411 0.28 -56.01 4.48
CA HIS A 411 -0.07 -56.99 3.44
C HIS A 411 -0.92 -56.38 2.31
N THR A 412 -1.80 -55.45 2.66
CA THR A 412 -2.58 -54.63 1.71
C THR A 412 -2.24 -53.19 2.00
N LYS A 413 -1.56 -52.53 1.06
CA LYS A 413 -1.08 -51.17 1.25
C LYS A 413 -2.25 -50.20 1.43
N PRO A 414 -2.16 -49.26 2.40
CA PRO A 414 -3.20 -48.26 2.57
C PRO A 414 -3.27 -47.33 1.35
N SER A 415 -4.45 -46.82 1.03
CA SER A 415 -4.61 -45.81 -0.02
C SER A 415 -4.02 -44.49 0.46
N VAL A 416 -3.21 -43.82 -0.37
CA VAL A 416 -2.65 -42.50 -0.06
C VAL A 416 -3.32 -41.45 -0.94
N VAL A 417 -3.90 -40.41 -0.35
CA VAL A 417 -4.61 -39.33 -1.05
C VAL A 417 -4.06 -37.96 -0.67
N ASP A 418 -3.93 -37.06 -1.65
CA ASP A 418 -3.48 -35.67 -1.44
C ASP A 418 -4.69 -34.76 -1.23
N VAL A 419 -4.88 -34.26 -0.01
CA VAL A 419 -5.90 -33.25 0.32
C VAL A 419 -5.24 -31.89 0.24
N LYS A 420 -5.29 -31.32 -0.98
CA LYS A 420 -4.58 -30.08 -1.30
C LYS A 420 -5.26 -28.85 -0.74
N TYR A 421 -4.47 -27.90 -0.27
CA TYR A 421 -4.92 -26.57 0.13
C TYR A 421 -3.95 -25.49 -0.35
N SER A 422 -4.46 -24.29 -0.61
CA SER A 422 -3.63 -23.17 -1.02
C SER A 422 -2.98 -22.49 0.19
N ARG A 423 -1.86 -21.79 -0.02
CA ARG A 423 -1.21 -20.94 1.01
C ARG A 423 -2.15 -19.91 1.66
N ALA A 424 -3.23 -19.54 0.97
CA ALA A 424 -4.20 -18.55 1.44
C ALA A 424 -5.30 -19.15 2.34
N GLU A 425 -5.38 -20.47 2.51
CA GLU A 425 -6.40 -21.13 3.32
C GLU A 425 -6.20 -20.83 4.81
N VAL A 426 -7.30 -20.64 5.54
CA VAL A 426 -7.28 -20.38 6.99
C VAL A 426 -8.08 -21.46 7.69
N PHE A 427 -7.40 -22.29 8.46
CA PHE A 427 -8.04 -23.42 9.12
C PHE A 427 -8.77 -23.01 10.41
N THR A 428 -9.98 -23.52 10.55
CA THR A 428 -10.80 -23.52 11.76
C THR A 428 -11.09 -24.95 12.21
N PRO A 429 -11.43 -25.20 13.49
CA PRO A 429 -11.78 -26.55 13.95
C PRO A 429 -12.83 -27.23 13.07
N SER A 430 -13.83 -26.47 12.64
CA SER A 430 -14.90 -26.96 11.77
C SER A 430 -14.41 -27.30 10.36
N SER A 431 -13.47 -26.53 9.79
CA SER A 431 -12.90 -26.84 8.47
C SER A 431 -12.06 -28.13 8.47
N ILE A 432 -11.28 -28.37 9.53
CA ILE A 432 -10.49 -29.60 9.68
C ILE A 432 -11.41 -30.80 9.93
N ALA A 433 -12.48 -30.61 10.71
CA ALA A 433 -13.51 -31.63 10.89
C ALA A 433 -14.18 -32.02 9.57
N ALA A 434 -14.45 -31.04 8.70
CA ALA A 434 -14.98 -31.28 7.36
C ALA A 434 -14.04 -32.13 6.51
N ILE A 435 -12.72 -31.91 6.62
CA ILE A 435 -11.69 -32.75 5.97
C ILE A 435 -11.77 -34.19 6.47
N PHE A 436 -11.86 -34.42 7.79
CA PHE A 436 -12.05 -35.79 8.33
C PHE A 436 -13.34 -36.46 7.83
N ASN A 437 -14.44 -35.72 7.74
CA ASN A 437 -15.71 -36.24 7.22
C ASN A 437 -15.60 -36.60 5.73
N GLN A 438 -14.93 -35.76 4.92
CA GLN A 438 -14.66 -36.03 3.52
C GLN A 438 -13.84 -37.31 3.32
N ILE A 439 -12.76 -37.49 4.10
CA ILE A 439 -11.88 -38.66 3.99
C ILE A 439 -12.58 -39.94 4.48
N THR A 440 -13.44 -39.84 5.50
CA THR A 440 -14.18 -40.99 6.06
C THR A 440 -15.46 -41.33 5.29
N GLY A 441 -15.82 -40.54 4.26
CA GLY A 441 -17.02 -40.75 3.45
C GLY A 441 -18.35 -40.39 4.15
N LYS A 442 -18.31 -39.58 5.21
CA LYS A 442 -19.51 -39.05 5.88
C LYS A 442 -20.07 -37.84 5.10
N PRO A 443 -21.41 -37.60 5.11
CA PRO A 443 -22.02 -36.47 4.41
C PRO A 443 -21.46 -35.13 4.90
N THR A 444 -21.09 -34.25 3.97
CA THR A 444 -20.49 -32.93 4.26
C THR A 444 -21.52 -31.90 4.74
N ASP A 445 -22.82 -32.12 4.48
CA ASP A 445 -23.91 -31.17 4.82
C ASP A 445 -24.26 -31.12 6.32
N THR A 446 -23.67 -31.98 7.15
CA THR A 446 -23.91 -32.07 8.60
C THR A 446 -22.65 -31.80 9.40
N VAL A 447 -21.90 -30.73 9.09
CA VAL A 447 -20.83 -30.28 10.00
C VAL A 447 -21.49 -29.52 11.16
N GLU A 448 -21.85 -30.25 12.22
CA GLU A 448 -22.07 -29.63 13.52
C GLU A 448 -20.79 -28.86 13.91
N ARG A 449 -20.97 -27.65 14.43
CA ARG A 449 -19.88 -26.79 14.85
C ARG A 449 -19.03 -27.52 15.90
N ILE A 450 -17.75 -27.76 15.60
CA ILE A 450 -16.86 -28.42 16.56
C ILE A 450 -16.26 -27.38 17.50
N GLU A 451 -16.71 -27.41 18.75
CA GLU A 451 -16.13 -26.61 19.84
C GLU A 451 -14.99 -27.40 20.50
N LEU A 452 -13.74 -27.00 20.25
CA LEU A 452 -12.57 -27.59 20.92
C LEU A 452 -12.47 -27.15 22.39
N LEU A 453 -12.89 -25.93 22.68
CA LEU A 453 -12.97 -25.36 24.02
C LEU A 453 -14.42 -25.44 24.48
N SER A 454 -14.76 -26.35 25.40
CA SER A 454 -16.14 -26.51 25.83
C SER A 454 -16.60 -25.32 26.69
N ALA A 455 -17.90 -25.01 26.69
CA ALA A 455 -18.49 -23.98 27.55
C ALA A 455 -18.03 -24.11 29.02
N GLY A 456 -17.39 -23.05 29.56
CA GLY A 456 -16.88 -22.99 30.94
C GLY A 456 -15.41 -23.45 31.12
N GLN A 457 -14.73 -23.91 30.07
CA GLN A 457 -13.29 -24.19 30.12
C GLN A 457 -12.43 -22.95 29.86
N ALA A 458 -12.87 -22.08 28.95
CA ALA A 458 -12.20 -20.83 28.63
C ALA A 458 -13.24 -19.73 28.39
N GLU A 459 -12.92 -18.52 28.83
CA GLU A 459 -13.64 -17.30 28.44
C GLU A 459 -12.98 -16.75 27.18
N GLN A 460 -13.80 -16.35 26.19
CA GLN A 460 -13.33 -15.89 24.89
C GLN A 460 -13.89 -14.50 24.56
N TYR A 461 -13.01 -13.59 24.17
CA TYR A 461 -13.33 -12.19 23.90
C TYR A 461 -12.81 -11.77 22.53
N THR A 462 -13.58 -10.94 21.82
CA THR A 462 -13.18 -10.36 20.53
C THR A 462 -13.36 -8.85 20.55
N PHE A 463 -12.39 -8.12 20.01
CA PHE A 463 -12.40 -6.68 19.90
C PHE A 463 -12.16 -6.30 18.45
N TRP A 464 -12.99 -5.40 17.92
CA TRP A 464 -12.96 -4.97 16.53
C TRP A 464 -12.93 -3.44 16.53
N ASP A 465 -11.90 -2.84 15.96
CA ASP A 465 -11.78 -1.39 15.89
C ASP A 465 -11.03 -0.95 14.63
N LEU A 466 -11.01 0.35 14.35
CA LEU A 466 -10.12 0.93 13.34
C LEU A 466 -8.74 1.19 13.93
N ASP A 467 -7.68 1.07 13.12
CA ASP A 467 -6.29 1.20 13.59
C ASP A 467 -6.00 2.59 14.21
N GLU A 468 -6.70 3.63 13.74
CA GLU A 468 -6.58 5.02 14.22
C GLU A 468 -7.43 5.33 15.47
N SER A 469 -8.30 4.40 15.89
CA SER A 469 -9.14 4.59 17.06
C SER A 469 -8.29 4.62 18.34
N GLU A 470 -8.53 5.61 19.19
CA GLU A 470 -7.94 5.67 20.53
C GLU A 470 -8.25 4.42 21.37
N GLY A 471 -9.35 3.73 21.07
CA GLY A 471 -9.74 2.47 21.71
C GLY A 471 -8.99 1.22 21.23
N ALA A 472 -8.26 1.28 20.11
CA ALA A 472 -7.65 0.12 19.47
C ALA A 472 -6.59 -0.60 20.35
N VAL A 473 -5.96 0.13 21.26
CA VAL A 473 -4.93 -0.39 22.19
C VAL A 473 -5.50 -1.04 23.46
N ALA A 474 -6.77 -0.77 23.79
CA ALA A 474 -7.44 -1.29 24.99
C ALA A 474 -7.37 -2.83 25.15
N PRO A 475 -7.56 -3.64 24.09
CA PRO A 475 -7.54 -5.10 24.21
C PRO A 475 -6.18 -5.64 24.65
N VAL A 476 -5.08 -5.02 24.21
CA VAL A 476 -3.72 -5.46 24.57
C VAL A 476 -3.45 -5.18 26.05
N ALA A 477 -3.89 -4.01 26.56
CA ALA A 477 -3.82 -3.67 27.97
C ALA A 477 -4.68 -4.62 28.84
N LEU A 478 -5.87 -4.99 28.37
CA LEU A 478 -6.73 -6.00 29.04
C LEU A 478 -6.08 -7.39 29.05
N GLY A 479 -5.44 -7.80 27.95
CA GLY A 479 -4.67 -9.04 27.88
C GLY A 479 -3.55 -9.06 28.92
N LYS A 480 -2.78 -7.97 29.02
CA LYS A 480 -1.74 -7.80 30.04
C LYS A 480 -2.31 -7.82 31.45
N LEU A 481 -3.44 -7.17 31.70
CA LEU A 481 -4.13 -7.20 32.99
C LEU A 481 -4.52 -8.61 33.39
N PHE A 482 -5.16 -9.37 32.50
CA PHE A 482 -5.55 -10.75 32.79
C PHE A 482 -4.33 -11.65 33.02
N SER A 483 -3.22 -11.40 32.31
CA SER A 483 -1.96 -12.14 32.50
C SER A 483 -1.36 -11.98 33.90
N SER A 484 -1.69 -10.90 34.63
CA SER A 484 -1.23 -10.66 36.00
C SER A 484 -1.81 -11.65 37.02
N ASN A 485 -2.89 -12.36 36.66
CA ASN A 485 -3.48 -13.38 37.50
C ASN A 485 -2.83 -14.74 37.22
N ALA A 486 -1.97 -15.18 38.14
CA ALA A 486 -1.23 -16.43 38.00
C ALA A 486 -2.11 -17.70 37.93
N ALA A 487 -3.39 -17.63 38.35
CA ALA A 487 -4.33 -18.74 38.34
C ALA A 487 -4.98 -19.01 36.96
N VAL A 488 -4.78 -18.10 35.99
CA VAL A 488 -5.29 -18.24 34.62
C VAL A 488 -4.16 -18.08 33.62
N ASN A 489 -4.29 -18.76 32.49
CA ASN A 489 -3.48 -18.60 31.31
C ASN A 489 -4.25 -17.76 30.32
N VAL A 490 -3.58 -16.75 29.78
CA VAL A 490 -4.14 -15.83 28.80
C VAL A 490 -3.45 -16.05 27.46
N VAL A 491 -4.23 -16.02 26.38
CA VAL A 491 -3.73 -15.95 25.01
C VAL A 491 -4.29 -14.69 24.38
N THR A 492 -3.41 -13.87 23.79
CA THR A 492 -3.80 -12.66 23.06
C THR A 492 -3.24 -12.75 21.64
N SER A 493 -4.11 -12.56 20.64
CA SER A 493 -3.76 -12.58 19.22
C SER A 493 -4.36 -11.38 18.50
N GLN A 494 -3.59 -10.72 17.63
CA GLN A 494 -4.01 -9.52 16.89
C GLN A 494 -3.91 -9.75 15.38
N THR A 495 -4.88 -9.23 14.62
CA THR A 495 -4.95 -9.34 13.16
C THR A 495 -5.27 -7.97 12.57
N HIS A 496 -4.53 -7.55 11.54
CA HIS A 496 -4.75 -6.27 10.85
C HIS A 496 -5.22 -6.48 9.40
N ASP A 497 -6.22 -5.72 9.00
CA ASP A 497 -6.79 -5.66 7.64
C ASP A 497 -6.82 -4.22 7.14
N ASN A 498 -5.81 -3.85 6.35
CA ASN A 498 -5.63 -2.51 5.80
C ASN A 498 -6.63 -2.18 4.68
N PHE A 499 -7.35 -3.17 4.14
CA PHE A 499 -8.29 -2.95 3.05
C PHE A 499 -9.69 -2.55 3.55
N VAL A 500 -10.06 -2.96 4.75
CA VAL A 500 -11.36 -2.65 5.37
C VAL A 500 -11.27 -1.29 6.06
N HIS A 501 -12.08 -0.33 5.59
CA HIS A 501 -12.16 1.06 6.10
C HIS A 501 -10.82 1.81 6.24
N GLY A 502 -9.78 1.41 5.50
CA GLY A 502 -8.46 2.05 5.57
C GLY A 502 -7.69 1.72 6.85
N GLY A 503 -7.87 0.50 7.39
CA GLY A 503 -7.16 -0.02 8.57
C GLY A 503 -8.12 -0.51 9.65
N THR A 504 -8.38 -1.82 9.70
CA THR A 504 -9.17 -2.48 10.75
C THR A 504 -8.30 -3.45 11.54
N VAL A 505 -8.41 -3.40 12.86
CA VAL A 505 -7.75 -4.31 13.79
C VAL A 505 -8.76 -5.19 14.52
N ARG A 506 -8.44 -6.48 14.60
CA ARG A 506 -9.13 -7.46 15.43
C ARG A 506 -8.16 -7.96 16.50
N THR A 507 -8.58 -7.94 17.76
CA THR A 507 -7.84 -8.57 18.86
C THR A 507 -8.70 -9.60 19.54
N ASP A 508 -8.20 -10.82 19.67
CA ASP A 508 -8.84 -11.92 20.39
C ASP A 508 -8.11 -12.18 21.70
N ILE A 509 -8.88 -12.42 22.78
CA ILE A 509 -8.35 -12.78 24.09
C ILE A 509 -9.03 -14.05 24.57
N ARG A 510 -8.24 -15.04 25.00
CA ARG A 510 -8.74 -16.25 25.65
C ARG A 510 -8.17 -16.36 27.06
N SER A 511 -9.02 -16.68 28.02
CA SER A 511 -8.63 -16.87 29.42
C SER A 511 -9.09 -18.24 29.92
N SER A 512 -8.20 -19.06 30.46
CA SER A 512 -8.53 -20.40 30.99
C SER A 512 -7.66 -20.77 32.18
N LYS A 513 -8.16 -21.67 33.03
CA LYS A 513 -7.37 -22.29 34.11
C LYS A 513 -6.35 -23.32 33.59
N LYS A 514 -6.50 -23.79 32.35
CA LYS A 514 -5.58 -24.73 31.69
C LYS A 514 -4.78 -24.01 30.61
N SER A 515 -3.70 -24.61 30.14
CA SER A 515 -2.99 -24.13 28.95
C SER A 515 -3.93 -24.19 27.74
N ILE A 516 -3.90 -23.16 26.90
CA ILE A 516 -4.77 -23.03 25.74
C ILE A 516 -3.89 -23.06 24.50
N GLU A 517 -4.08 -24.06 23.66
CA GLU A 517 -3.46 -24.12 22.34
C GLU A 517 -4.55 -23.83 21.30
N ALA A 518 -4.73 -22.56 20.93
CA ALA A 518 -5.83 -22.15 20.05
C ALA A 518 -5.35 -21.12 19.01
N SER A 519 -4.48 -21.56 18.11
CA SER A 519 -3.95 -20.75 17.00
C SER A 519 -4.94 -20.62 15.85
N TYR A 520 -6.21 -20.32 16.18
CA TYR A 520 -7.29 -20.04 15.24
C TYR A 520 -8.10 -18.83 15.77
N PRO A 521 -8.81 -18.08 14.92
CA PRO A 521 -9.63 -16.95 15.37
C PRO A 521 -10.76 -17.38 16.30
N VAL A 522 -11.10 -16.57 17.30
CA VAL A 522 -12.26 -16.82 18.17
C VAL A 522 -13.53 -16.83 17.34
N ASP A 523 -14.25 -17.94 17.38
CA ASP A 523 -15.50 -18.13 16.66
C ASP A 523 -16.71 -18.17 17.61
N VAL A 524 -16.50 -18.40 18.92
CA VAL A 524 -17.54 -18.40 19.95
C VAL A 524 -17.14 -17.49 21.12
N ALA A 525 -17.37 -16.18 20.96
CA ALA A 525 -17.07 -15.16 21.95
C ALA A 525 -18.16 -15.05 23.01
N ASP A 526 -17.77 -14.94 24.28
CA ASP A 526 -18.66 -14.58 25.40
C ASP A 526 -18.99 -13.08 25.38
N VAL A 527 -18.01 -12.24 25.01
CA VAL A 527 -18.16 -10.79 24.83
C VAL A 527 -17.46 -10.33 23.55
N ALA A 528 -18.15 -9.55 22.73
CA ALA A 528 -17.58 -8.86 21.58
C ALA A 528 -17.67 -7.33 21.76
N TYR A 529 -16.58 -6.62 21.46
CA TYR A 529 -16.53 -5.16 21.41
C TYR A 529 -16.35 -4.68 19.97
N VAL A 530 -17.11 -3.66 19.56
CA VAL A 530 -17.00 -3.02 18.25
C VAL A 530 -16.84 -1.51 18.43
N GLY A 531 -15.67 -0.99 18.07
CA GLY A 531 -15.32 0.42 18.16
C GLY A 531 -15.89 1.29 17.03
N GLU A 532 -16.17 0.72 15.86
CA GLU A 532 -16.78 1.45 14.74
C GLU A 532 -18.03 0.73 14.24
N GLU A 533 -19.19 1.40 14.28
CA GLU A 533 -20.49 0.81 13.94
C GLU A 533 -20.55 0.29 12.49
N LYS A 534 -19.81 0.93 11.58
CA LYS A 534 -19.79 0.55 10.15
C LYS A 534 -19.25 -0.85 9.92
N LEU A 535 -18.35 -1.34 10.79
CA LEU A 535 -17.79 -2.69 10.70
C LEU A 535 -18.87 -3.78 10.75
N LEU A 536 -19.99 -3.52 11.44
CA LEU A 536 -21.12 -4.45 11.53
C LEU A 536 -21.84 -4.67 10.20
N SER A 537 -21.64 -3.78 9.21
CA SER A 537 -22.19 -3.91 7.88
C SER A 537 -21.29 -4.66 6.91
N GLU A 538 -19.98 -4.76 7.20
CA GLU A 538 -18.99 -5.40 6.34
C GLU A 538 -18.54 -6.78 6.86
N VAL A 539 -18.54 -6.98 8.18
CA VAL A 539 -18.09 -8.21 8.83
C VAL A 539 -19.21 -8.80 9.68
N GLY A 540 -19.41 -10.12 9.58
CA GLY A 540 -20.41 -10.85 10.34
C GLY A 540 -20.03 -11.08 11.81
N ILE A 541 -19.65 -10.03 12.55
CA ILE A 541 -19.11 -10.11 13.92
C ILE A 541 -20.07 -10.86 14.86
N VAL A 542 -21.37 -10.60 14.74
CA VAL A 542 -22.41 -11.19 15.61
C VAL A 542 -22.54 -12.72 15.43
N LYS A 543 -22.15 -13.27 14.27
CA LYS A 543 -22.13 -14.72 14.05
C LYS A 543 -21.15 -15.45 14.96
N ASN A 544 -20.10 -14.74 15.39
CA ASN A 544 -19.06 -15.27 16.25
C ASN A 544 -19.38 -15.13 17.74
N ILE A 545 -20.55 -14.59 18.10
CA ILE A 545 -20.97 -14.45 19.50
C ILE A 545 -21.77 -15.69 19.90
N LYS A 546 -21.49 -16.20 21.09
CA LYS A 546 -22.25 -17.29 21.72
C LYS A 546 -23.72 -16.90 21.89
N ASN A 547 -24.63 -17.88 21.80
CA ASN A 547 -26.03 -17.65 22.13
C ASN A 547 -26.15 -17.16 23.59
N GLY A 548 -26.84 -16.04 23.82
CA GLY A 548 -26.90 -15.38 25.12
C GLY A 548 -25.67 -14.54 25.50
N GLY A 549 -24.69 -14.41 24.59
CA GLY A 549 -23.47 -13.62 24.79
C GLY A 549 -23.72 -12.11 24.81
N LYS A 550 -22.66 -11.32 25.00
CA LYS A 550 -22.74 -9.86 25.17
C LYS A 550 -22.05 -9.13 24.01
N LEU A 551 -22.66 -8.05 23.54
CA LEU A 551 -22.12 -7.19 22.48
C LEU A 551 -22.04 -5.75 22.97
N ILE A 552 -20.85 -5.15 22.91
CA ILE A 552 -20.60 -3.74 23.22
C ILE A 552 -20.32 -3.02 21.90
N VAL A 553 -21.06 -1.95 21.58
CA VAL A 553 -20.85 -1.15 20.37
C VAL A 553 -20.62 0.31 20.75
N LYS A 554 -19.51 0.90 20.30
CA LYS A 554 -19.24 2.33 20.45
C LYS A 554 -20.07 3.11 19.43
N ILE A 555 -21.04 3.89 19.91
CA ILE A 555 -21.86 4.77 19.07
C ILE A 555 -22.08 6.11 19.78
N PRO A 556 -21.24 7.12 19.51
CA PRO A 556 -21.35 8.42 20.16
C PRO A 556 -22.67 9.13 19.86
N GLY A 557 -23.33 9.68 20.90
CA GLY A 557 -24.49 10.57 20.80
C GLY A 557 -25.81 9.95 20.34
N VAL A 558 -25.90 8.63 20.17
CA VAL A 558 -27.14 8.00 19.69
C VAL A 558 -28.19 7.90 20.80
N LYS A 559 -29.46 8.08 20.49
CA LYS A 559 -30.59 7.85 21.41
C LYS A 559 -31.26 6.51 21.12
N ASP A 560 -31.95 5.94 22.10
CA ASP A 560 -32.53 4.58 21.98
C ASP A 560 -33.49 4.44 20.79
N GLY A 561 -34.31 5.46 20.53
CA GLY A 561 -35.23 5.49 19.39
C GLY A 561 -34.56 5.61 18.01
N ASP A 562 -33.28 5.95 17.95
CA ASP A 562 -32.52 6.08 16.69
C ASP A 562 -31.63 4.86 16.40
N LEU A 563 -31.51 3.91 17.34
CA LEU A 563 -30.72 2.67 17.15
C LEU A 563 -31.23 1.83 15.97
N GLU A 564 -32.55 1.82 15.73
CA GLU A 564 -33.15 1.09 14.60
C GLU A 564 -32.73 1.63 13.23
N LYS A 565 -32.30 2.90 13.16
CA LYS A 565 -31.78 3.51 11.93
C LYS A 565 -30.30 3.22 11.72
N LYS A 566 -29.56 2.96 12.80
CA LYS A 566 -28.12 2.69 12.79
C LYS A 566 -27.79 1.21 12.58
N LEU A 567 -28.59 0.31 13.15
CA LEU A 567 -28.40 -1.13 13.06
C LEU A 567 -29.22 -1.75 11.93
N SER A 568 -28.57 -2.52 11.05
CA SER A 568 -29.24 -3.18 9.93
C SER A 568 -30.33 -4.16 10.41
N VAL A 569 -31.34 -4.42 9.57
CA VAL A 569 -32.42 -5.37 9.89
C VAL A 569 -31.87 -6.76 10.18
N THR A 570 -30.94 -7.25 9.35
CA THR A 570 -30.30 -8.56 9.50
C THR A 570 -29.58 -8.68 10.84
N LEU A 571 -28.86 -7.64 11.25
CA LEU A 571 -28.14 -7.61 12.53
C LEU A 571 -29.11 -7.64 13.72
N ARG A 572 -30.18 -6.84 13.66
CA ARG A 572 -31.22 -6.79 14.71
C ARG A 572 -31.90 -8.14 14.90
N ASN A 573 -32.26 -8.80 13.80
CA ASN A 573 -32.82 -10.15 13.81
C ASN A 573 -31.85 -11.16 14.43
N GLU A 574 -30.55 -11.08 14.09
CA GLU A 574 -29.54 -12.01 14.61
C GLU A 574 -29.29 -11.82 16.11
N ILE A 575 -29.23 -10.57 16.58
CA ILE A 575 -29.15 -10.22 18.01
C ILE A 575 -30.33 -10.81 18.77
N LYS A 576 -31.56 -10.65 18.25
CA LYS A 576 -32.77 -11.17 18.90
C LYS A 576 -32.82 -12.71 18.90
N PHE A 577 -32.58 -13.33 17.73
CA PHE A 577 -32.66 -14.78 17.56
C PHE A 577 -31.66 -15.53 18.46
N ARG A 578 -30.45 -14.98 18.61
CA ARG A 578 -29.41 -15.57 19.47
C ARG A 578 -29.50 -15.11 20.93
N GLY A 579 -30.43 -14.21 21.27
CA GLY A 579 -30.60 -13.69 22.62
C GLY A 579 -29.40 -12.88 23.13
N ILE A 580 -28.70 -12.16 22.25
CA ILE A 580 -27.48 -11.42 22.59
C ILE A 580 -27.83 -10.17 23.42
N GLN A 581 -27.08 -9.91 24.49
CA GLN A 581 -27.24 -8.71 25.31
C GLN A 581 -26.48 -7.53 24.68
N LEU A 582 -27.18 -6.48 24.28
CA LEU A 582 -26.60 -5.31 23.61
C LEU A 582 -26.30 -4.18 24.61
N PHE A 583 -25.06 -3.68 24.56
CA PHE A 583 -24.58 -2.53 25.32
C PHE A 583 -24.06 -1.47 24.35
N ILE A 584 -24.44 -0.21 24.57
CA ILE A 584 -23.94 0.92 23.79
C ILE A 584 -22.96 1.71 24.66
N LEU A 585 -21.78 1.98 24.11
CA LEU A 585 -20.74 2.78 24.73
C LEU A 585 -20.67 4.16 24.05
N ASP A 586 -20.72 5.22 24.85
CA ASP A 586 -20.53 6.59 24.41
C ASP A 586 -19.45 7.28 25.27
N PRO A 587 -18.16 7.18 24.87
CA PRO A 587 -17.06 7.75 25.64
C PRO A 587 -17.14 9.27 25.80
N ALA A 588 -17.81 9.97 24.88
CA ALA A 588 -17.94 11.43 24.88
C ALA A 588 -18.78 11.96 26.06
N LEU A 589 -19.52 11.10 26.76
CA LEU A 589 -20.27 11.48 27.96
C LEU A 589 -19.40 11.52 29.23
N SER A 590 -18.13 11.10 29.17
CA SER A 590 -17.20 11.22 30.29
C SER A 590 -16.48 12.56 30.27
N ALA A 591 -16.46 13.24 31.43
CA ALA A 591 -15.73 14.49 31.59
C ALA A 591 -14.21 14.33 31.43
N ALA A 592 -13.68 13.12 31.67
CA ALA A 592 -12.27 12.81 31.47
C ALA A 592 -11.89 12.74 29.99
N VAL A 593 -12.72 12.08 29.17
CA VAL A 593 -12.51 11.93 27.72
C VAL A 593 -12.72 13.25 26.99
N GLU A 594 -13.66 14.09 27.44
CA GLU A 594 -13.86 15.44 26.90
C GLU A 594 -12.63 16.34 27.11
N LYS A 595 -11.93 16.20 28.26
CA LYS A 595 -10.70 16.95 28.55
C LYS A 595 -9.50 16.43 27.78
N ASP A 596 -9.38 15.11 27.65
CA ASP A 596 -8.27 14.44 26.99
C ASP A 596 -8.76 13.20 26.25
N ALA A 597 -8.82 13.28 24.91
CA ALA A 597 -9.29 12.20 24.05
C ALA A 597 -8.44 10.92 24.17
N SER A 598 -7.16 11.02 24.57
CA SER A 598 -6.29 9.86 24.74
C SER A 598 -6.71 8.93 25.89
N VAL A 599 -7.59 9.42 26.77
CA VAL A 599 -8.19 8.67 27.89
C VAL A 599 -9.33 7.74 27.42
N GLU A 600 -9.79 7.85 26.16
CA GLU A 600 -10.85 6.99 25.61
C GLU A 600 -10.51 5.49 25.73
N ALA A 601 -9.25 5.11 25.55
CA ALA A 601 -8.80 3.72 25.74
C ALA A 601 -9.18 3.18 27.13
N LEU A 602 -8.96 3.97 28.18
CA LEU A 602 -9.32 3.61 29.56
C LEU A 602 -10.84 3.46 29.74
N ALA A 603 -11.63 4.29 29.05
CA ALA A 603 -13.09 4.17 29.08
C ALA A 603 -13.57 2.87 28.43
N VAL A 604 -12.95 2.46 27.32
CA VAL A 604 -13.22 1.16 26.67
C VAL A 604 -12.82 0.00 27.59
N GLU A 605 -11.63 0.06 28.20
CA GLU A 605 -11.15 -0.97 29.14
C GLU A 605 -12.11 -1.18 30.33
N LEU A 606 -12.54 -0.09 30.98
CA LEU A 606 -13.43 -0.14 32.14
C LEU A 606 -14.85 -0.57 31.76
N ALA A 607 -15.38 -0.09 30.63
CA ALA A 607 -16.67 -0.51 30.12
C ALA A 607 -16.69 -2.01 29.81
N PHE A 608 -15.63 -2.51 29.16
CA PHE A 608 -15.48 -3.93 28.90
C PHE A 608 -15.44 -4.74 30.20
N LEU A 609 -14.64 -4.34 31.19
CA LEU A 609 -14.55 -5.04 32.47
C LEU A 609 -15.87 -5.07 33.23
N LYS A 610 -16.66 -4.00 33.18
CA LYS A 610 -17.99 -3.95 33.80
C LYS A 610 -18.96 -4.96 33.18
N VAL A 611 -18.89 -5.15 31.86
CA VAL A 611 -19.73 -6.09 31.12
C VAL A 611 -19.25 -7.53 31.30
N ALA A 612 -17.94 -7.77 31.20
CA ALA A 612 -17.34 -9.10 31.27
C ALA A 612 -17.26 -9.65 32.71
N HIS A 613 -16.76 -8.85 33.66
CA HIS A 613 -16.50 -9.24 35.05
C HIS A 613 -17.06 -8.22 36.07
N PRO A 614 -18.39 -8.09 36.18
CA PRO A 614 -19.05 -7.04 36.98
C PRO A 614 -18.69 -7.09 38.48
N ASP A 615 -18.34 -8.25 39.02
CA ASP A 615 -18.01 -8.42 40.44
C ASP A 615 -16.57 -7.97 40.80
N SER A 616 -15.70 -7.84 39.80
CA SER A 616 -14.26 -7.55 40.02
C SER A 616 -13.74 -6.33 39.27
N TYR A 617 -14.59 -5.59 38.55
CA TYR A 617 -14.16 -4.49 37.69
C TYR A 617 -13.46 -3.35 38.46
N GLU A 618 -13.88 -3.03 39.69
CA GLU A 618 -13.24 -1.96 40.50
C GLU A 618 -11.79 -2.31 40.87
N HIS A 619 -11.57 -3.54 41.34
CA HIS A 619 -10.23 -4.03 41.65
C HIS A 619 -9.35 -4.16 40.41
N ALA A 620 -9.94 -4.59 39.29
CA ALA A 620 -9.27 -4.67 37.99
C ALA A 620 -8.89 -3.28 37.46
N GLY A 621 -9.75 -2.27 37.63
CA GLY A 621 -9.49 -0.89 37.25
C GLY A 621 -8.29 -0.28 38.00
N HIS A 622 -8.18 -0.53 39.31
CA HIS A 622 -7.00 -0.10 40.09
C HIS A 622 -5.69 -0.73 39.60
N LYS A 623 -5.73 -2.01 39.16
CA LYS A 623 -4.57 -2.67 38.57
C LYS A 623 -4.25 -2.16 37.17
N LEU A 624 -5.25 -1.83 36.36
CA LEU A 624 -5.04 -1.20 35.05
C LEU A 624 -4.27 0.13 35.16
N ALA A 625 -4.55 0.91 36.21
CA ALA A 625 -3.84 2.16 36.47
C ALA A 625 -2.33 1.98 36.71
N SER A 626 -1.87 0.79 37.11
CA SER A 626 -0.44 0.50 37.34
C SER A 626 0.29 -0.10 36.13
N LEU A 627 -0.41 -0.40 35.02
CA LEU A 627 0.17 -1.06 33.84
C LEU A 627 0.76 -0.09 32.80
N GLY A 628 0.73 1.22 33.02
CA GLY A 628 1.30 2.20 32.09
C GLY A 628 1.64 3.55 32.71
N GLY A 629 2.57 4.27 32.08
CA GLY A 629 2.85 5.70 32.29
C GLY A 629 2.90 6.19 33.74
N ASN A 630 2.42 7.42 33.97
CA ASN A 630 2.34 8.02 35.30
C ASN A 630 1.15 7.43 36.08
N VAL A 631 1.45 6.50 36.99
CA VAL A 631 0.48 5.76 37.82
C VAL A 631 -0.48 6.70 38.56
N SER A 632 0.01 7.84 39.08
CA SER A 632 -0.81 8.79 39.82
C SER A 632 -1.86 9.46 38.95
N ALA A 633 -1.49 9.83 37.71
CA ALA A 633 -2.41 10.43 36.76
C ALA A 633 -3.45 9.40 36.25
N ARG A 634 -3.01 8.20 35.85
CA ARG A 634 -3.94 7.13 35.40
C ARG A 634 -4.92 6.72 36.50
N SER A 635 -4.48 6.67 37.76
CA SER A 635 -5.37 6.34 38.89
C SER A 635 -6.48 7.38 39.09
N ALA A 636 -6.18 8.67 38.87
CA ALA A 636 -7.18 9.73 38.93
C ALA A 636 -8.23 9.60 37.80
N PHE A 637 -7.78 9.35 36.57
CA PHE A 637 -8.68 9.13 35.43
C PHE A 637 -9.54 7.87 35.59
N VAL A 638 -8.97 6.77 36.09
CA VAL A 638 -9.75 5.55 36.39
C VAL A 638 -10.87 5.85 37.38
N ALA A 639 -10.60 6.64 38.43
CA ALA A 639 -11.63 7.03 39.39
C ALA A 639 -12.71 7.93 38.76
N GLU A 640 -12.32 8.92 37.94
CA GLU A 640 -13.26 9.82 37.25
C GLU A 640 -14.16 9.05 36.25
N ILE A 641 -13.58 8.19 35.41
CA ILE A 641 -14.33 7.38 34.45
C ILE A 641 -15.22 6.36 35.16
N SER A 642 -14.76 5.77 36.28
CA SER A 642 -15.57 4.82 37.04
C SER A 642 -16.85 5.47 37.59
N LEU A 643 -16.81 6.76 37.94
CA LEU A 643 -18.00 7.53 38.34
C LEU A 643 -18.93 7.83 37.17
N ASP A 644 -18.37 8.03 35.98
CA ASP A 644 -19.13 8.28 34.75
C ASP A 644 -19.57 6.98 34.04
N LEU A 645 -19.19 5.80 34.55
CA LEU A 645 -19.38 4.52 33.86
C LEU A 645 -20.85 4.21 33.54
N GLU A 646 -21.75 4.52 34.47
CA GLU A 646 -23.21 4.37 34.29
C GLU A 646 -23.79 5.36 33.26
N LYS A 647 -23.09 6.46 32.98
CA LYS A 647 -23.48 7.44 31.96
C LYS A 647 -22.99 7.02 30.57
N ILE A 648 -21.75 6.54 30.48
CA ILE A 648 -21.12 6.17 29.20
C ILE A 648 -21.54 4.80 28.69
N LEU A 649 -21.90 3.85 29.57
CA LEU A 649 -22.26 2.48 29.20
C LEU A 649 -23.72 2.20 29.57
N ARG A 650 -24.54 1.89 28.56
CA ARG A 650 -25.96 1.60 28.73
C ARG A 650 -26.37 0.29 28.11
N GLN A 651 -27.15 -0.50 28.83
CA GLN A 651 -27.74 -1.73 28.33
C GLN A 651 -29.06 -1.44 27.62
N ILE A 652 -29.26 -2.01 26.43
CA ILE A 652 -30.46 -1.81 25.62
C ILE A 652 -31.43 -2.97 25.81
N GLU A 653 -32.69 -2.65 26.13
CA GLU A 653 -33.78 -3.62 26.13
C GLU A 653 -34.23 -3.89 24.69
N ILE A 654 -34.10 -5.13 24.24
CA ILE A 654 -34.32 -5.48 22.83
C ILE A 654 -35.83 -5.62 22.55
N PRO A 655 -36.42 -4.76 21.70
CA PRO A 655 -37.85 -4.80 21.38
C PRO A 655 -38.28 -6.13 20.74
N GLU A 656 -39.54 -6.51 20.91
CA GLU A 656 -40.13 -7.67 20.21
C GLU A 656 -40.23 -7.44 18.70
N SER A 657 -40.35 -6.20 18.25
CA SER A 657 -40.42 -5.82 16.83
C SER A 657 -39.20 -6.26 16.01
N TRP A 658 -38.06 -6.54 16.66
CA TRP A 658 -36.84 -7.04 16.02
C TRP A 658 -36.92 -8.53 15.63
N ALA A 659 -38.05 -9.21 15.87
CA ALA A 659 -38.27 -10.59 15.46
C ALA A 659 -39.04 -10.74 14.13
N GLU A 660 -39.78 -9.71 13.69
CA GLU A 660 -40.83 -9.81 12.66
C GLU A 660 -40.52 -9.07 11.34
N VAL A 661 -39.31 -9.19 10.78
CA VAL A 661 -39.03 -8.61 9.46
C VAL A 661 -38.68 -9.70 8.46
N GLU A 662 -39.55 -9.86 7.44
CA GLU A 662 -39.28 -10.70 6.27
C GLU A 662 -37.94 -10.29 5.66
N VAL A 663 -36.95 -11.18 5.79
CA VAL A 663 -35.62 -10.98 5.24
C VAL A 663 -35.75 -10.95 3.71
N GLU A 664 -35.50 -9.79 3.11
CA GLU A 664 -35.38 -9.66 1.65
C GLU A 664 -34.40 -10.72 1.12
N LYS A 665 -34.80 -11.41 0.04
CA LYS A 665 -34.23 -12.69 -0.42
C LYS A 665 -32.77 -12.68 -0.89
N GLU A 666 -32.03 -11.58 -0.81
CA GLU A 666 -30.64 -11.49 -1.29
C GLU A 666 -29.75 -10.60 -0.41
N ALA A 667 -29.68 -10.88 0.91
CA ALA A 667 -28.66 -10.24 1.74
C ALA A 667 -27.25 -10.82 1.43
N PRO A 668 -26.22 -10.00 1.21
CA PRO A 668 -24.86 -10.47 0.97
C PRO A 668 -24.32 -11.25 2.17
N VAL A 669 -23.68 -12.41 1.92
CA VAL A 669 -23.07 -13.22 2.97
C VAL A 669 -21.79 -12.52 3.45
N LEU A 670 -21.87 -11.86 4.60
CA LEU A 670 -20.71 -11.22 5.22
C LEU A 670 -19.68 -12.27 5.68
N PRO A 671 -18.37 -12.01 5.50
CA PRO A 671 -17.30 -12.85 6.02
C PRO A 671 -17.37 -12.93 7.55
N ALA A 672 -17.02 -14.10 8.10
CA ALA A 672 -17.01 -14.31 9.54
C ALA A 672 -15.83 -13.60 10.25
N THR A 673 -14.76 -13.26 9.53
CA THR A 673 -13.58 -12.58 10.10
C THR A 673 -12.88 -11.72 9.05
N ILE A 674 -12.10 -10.73 9.51
CA ILE A 674 -11.14 -10.00 8.69
C ILE A 674 -9.96 -10.89 8.29
N LYS A 675 -9.22 -10.45 7.27
CA LYS A 675 -8.08 -11.18 6.71
C LYS A 675 -6.79 -10.45 7.02
N ALA A 676 -5.78 -11.18 7.50
CA ALA A 676 -4.45 -10.59 7.73
C ALA A 676 -3.89 -10.06 6.40
N SER A 677 -3.68 -8.74 6.32
CA SER A 677 -3.06 -8.07 5.16
C SER A 677 -1.75 -7.37 5.53
N SER A 678 -1.56 -7.10 6.82
CA SER A 678 -0.39 -6.46 7.40
C SER A 678 -0.21 -6.96 8.85
N PHE A 679 0.97 -6.74 9.43
CA PHE A 679 1.21 -6.94 10.86
C PHE A 679 1.20 -5.63 11.66
N ILE A 680 1.17 -4.51 10.96
CA ILE A 680 1.07 -3.14 11.49
C ILE A 680 -0.19 -2.47 10.90
N GLY A 681 -0.70 -1.46 11.61
CA GLY A 681 -1.83 -0.67 11.13
C GLY A 681 -1.53 0.06 9.81
N PHE A 682 -2.59 0.49 9.11
CA PHE A 682 -2.44 1.21 7.85
C PHE A 682 -1.81 2.60 8.09
N ASP A 683 -0.58 2.78 7.62
CA ASP A 683 0.08 4.08 7.63
C ASP A 683 -0.52 4.98 6.53
N LYS A 684 -1.28 5.99 6.97
CA LYS A 684 -1.85 7.02 6.09
C LYS A 684 -0.91 8.21 5.90
N GLU A 685 0.17 8.27 6.67
CA GLU A 685 1.22 9.25 6.43
C GLU A 685 2.01 8.77 5.21
N GLU A 686 1.76 9.36 4.04
CA GLU A 686 2.80 9.36 3.01
C GLU A 686 3.98 10.10 3.61
N ALA A 687 4.93 9.36 4.20
CA ALA A 687 6.18 9.91 4.66
C ALA A 687 6.84 10.60 3.46
N GLU A 688 6.72 11.92 3.38
CA GLU A 688 7.41 12.70 2.37
C GLU A 688 8.89 12.36 2.49
N ALA A 689 9.48 11.85 1.41
CA ALA A 689 10.89 11.53 1.40
C ALA A 689 11.68 12.76 1.92
N PRO A 690 12.61 12.58 2.88
CA PRO A 690 13.40 13.68 3.38
C PRO A 690 14.11 14.32 2.18
N SER A 691 13.93 15.63 2.03
CA SER A 691 14.68 16.39 1.05
C SER A 691 16.15 16.38 1.42
N LEU A 692 16.90 15.48 0.79
CA LEU A 692 18.34 15.46 0.91
C LEU A 692 18.88 16.72 0.21
N LEU A 693 19.33 17.69 1.01
CA LEU A 693 20.05 18.86 0.52
C LEU A 693 21.34 18.40 -0.15
N ARG A 694 21.43 18.54 -1.48
CA ARG A 694 22.64 18.26 -2.25
C ARG A 694 23.05 19.50 -3.04
N ASN A 695 24.32 19.86 -2.91
CA ASN A 695 24.93 21.03 -3.56
C ASN A 695 25.37 20.70 -5.00
N TRP A 696 25.93 21.70 -5.69
CA TRP A 696 26.46 21.56 -7.06
C TRP A 696 27.47 20.42 -7.24
N GLU A 697 28.18 20.00 -6.18
CA GLU A 697 29.16 18.91 -6.22
C GLU A 697 28.49 17.56 -6.51
N SER A 698 27.23 17.39 -6.07
CA SER A 698 26.45 16.18 -6.34
C SER A 698 26.02 16.11 -7.82
N ALA A 699 25.57 17.24 -8.36
CA ALA A 699 25.27 17.39 -9.78
C ALA A 699 26.51 17.15 -10.65
N ALA A 700 27.66 17.70 -10.25
CA ALA A 700 28.94 17.51 -10.94
C ALA A 700 29.38 16.05 -10.95
N LYS A 701 29.21 15.30 -9.84
CA LYS A 701 29.49 13.86 -9.77
C LYS A 701 28.59 13.05 -10.70
N GLY A 702 27.28 13.34 -10.74
CA GLY A 702 26.34 12.69 -11.65
C GLY A 702 26.69 12.93 -13.13
N LEU A 703 27.08 14.16 -13.48
CA LEU A 703 27.50 14.51 -14.83
C LEU A 703 28.87 13.92 -15.23
N ALA A 704 29.81 13.81 -14.29
CA ALA A 704 31.14 13.25 -14.53
C ALA A 704 31.14 11.72 -14.61
N PHE A 705 30.23 11.05 -13.90
CA PHE A 705 30.15 9.58 -13.81
C PHE A 705 28.75 9.07 -14.19
N LYS A 706 28.31 9.39 -15.42
CA LYS A 706 26.93 9.14 -15.88
C LYS A 706 26.51 7.67 -15.77
N GLU A 707 27.43 6.73 -15.98
CA GLU A 707 27.17 5.29 -15.90
C GLU A 707 26.96 4.82 -14.45
N ALA A 708 27.72 5.38 -13.49
CA ALA A 708 27.64 5.02 -12.08
C ALA A 708 26.39 5.60 -11.40
N TYR A 709 25.90 6.75 -11.87
CA TYR A 709 24.73 7.45 -11.34
C TYR A 709 23.49 7.35 -12.24
N GLY A 710 23.55 6.57 -13.33
CA GLY A 710 22.44 6.42 -14.26
C GLY A 710 21.95 7.71 -14.92
N THR A 711 22.80 8.76 -14.98
CA THR A 711 22.40 10.11 -15.40
C THR A 711 22.12 10.17 -16.89
N LYS A 712 20.90 10.60 -17.25
CA LYS A 712 20.43 10.74 -18.63
C LYS A 712 19.96 12.17 -18.89
N SER A 713 20.25 12.69 -20.08
CA SER A 713 19.67 13.95 -20.56
C SER A 713 18.38 13.64 -21.32
N ALA A 714 17.27 14.19 -20.85
CA ALA A 714 15.96 14.03 -21.46
C ALA A 714 15.20 15.37 -21.47
N LEU A 715 14.32 15.56 -22.47
CA LEU A 715 13.47 16.74 -22.57
C LEU A 715 12.26 16.56 -21.65
N ARG A 716 12.13 17.38 -20.60
CA ARG A 716 11.04 17.33 -19.61
C ARG A 716 10.76 15.88 -19.12
N PRO A 717 11.74 15.20 -18.49
CA PRO A 717 11.55 13.84 -17.97
C PRO A 717 10.50 13.76 -16.87
N ASP A 718 10.10 14.91 -16.31
CA ASP A 718 9.05 15.05 -15.30
C ASP A 718 7.63 14.71 -15.77
N LEU A 719 7.43 14.32 -17.04
CA LEU A 719 6.12 14.21 -17.68
C LEU A 719 5.84 12.84 -18.31
N SER A 720 4.70 12.26 -17.93
CA SER A 720 4.21 10.96 -18.47
C SER A 720 3.85 10.97 -19.95
N THR A 721 3.76 12.16 -20.55
CA THR A 721 3.47 12.33 -21.97
C THR A 721 4.74 12.66 -22.71
N LYS A 722 5.00 11.94 -23.81
CA LYS A 722 6.15 12.18 -24.67
C LYS A 722 6.16 13.62 -25.19
N THR A 723 7.26 14.32 -24.95
CA THR A 723 7.49 15.70 -25.37
C THR A 723 8.39 15.77 -26.60
N TYR A 724 8.27 16.88 -27.31
CA TYR A 724 8.98 17.17 -28.54
C TYR A 724 9.43 18.63 -28.52
N GLU A 725 10.60 18.89 -29.07
CA GLU A 725 11.05 20.25 -29.36
C GLU A 725 10.61 20.61 -30.79
N ILE A 726 9.86 21.70 -30.93
CA ILE A 726 9.34 22.22 -32.20
C ILE A 726 9.79 23.66 -32.41
N THR A 727 9.90 24.13 -33.66
CA THR A 727 10.48 25.46 -33.95
C THR A 727 9.46 26.38 -34.58
N VAL A 728 9.31 27.62 -34.08
CA VAL A 728 8.40 28.62 -34.66
C VAL A 728 8.80 28.95 -36.10
N GLN A 729 7.89 28.71 -37.04
CA GLN A 729 8.06 28.94 -38.46
C GLN A 729 7.35 30.24 -38.91
N GLU A 730 6.16 30.50 -38.39
CA GLU A 730 5.39 31.73 -38.64
C GLU A 730 4.70 32.17 -37.35
N ASN A 731 4.63 33.47 -37.08
CA ASN A 731 3.80 34.06 -36.02
C ASN A 731 3.17 35.36 -36.54
N ARG A 732 1.89 35.31 -36.89
CA ARG A 732 1.19 36.38 -37.61
C ARG A 732 -0.14 36.72 -36.97
N ARG A 733 -0.35 37.99 -36.67
CA ARG A 733 -1.65 38.50 -36.21
C ARG A 733 -2.71 38.42 -37.31
N LEU A 734 -3.89 37.90 -36.97
CA LEU A 734 -5.06 37.77 -37.84
C LEU A 734 -6.04 38.95 -37.71
N THR A 735 -6.01 39.68 -36.60
CA THR A 735 -6.86 40.88 -36.39
C THR A 735 -6.11 42.17 -36.74
N PRO A 736 -6.81 43.26 -37.12
CA PRO A 736 -6.17 44.56 -37.31
C PRO A 736 -5.45 45.06 -36.06
N LEU A 737 -4.33 45.78 -36.22
CA LEU A 737 -3.58 46.38 -35.10
C LEU A 737 -4.41 47.37 -34.29
N THR A 738 -5.40 48.01 -34.91
CA THR A 738 -6.33 48.95 -34.28
C THR A 738 -7.41 48.26 -33.44
N TYR A 739 -7.49 46.93 -33.47
CA TYR A 739 -8.46 46.15 -32.70
C TYR A 739 -7.87 45.72 -31.35
N ASP A 740 -8.68 45.75 -30.30
CA ASP A 740 -8.27 45.45 -28.92
C ASP A 740 -7.89 43.97 -28.74
N ARG A 741 -8.59 43.06 -29.43
CA ARG A 741 -8.29 41.62 -29.33
C ARG A 741 -7.22 41.21 -30.33
N ASN A 742 -6.10 40.71 -29.81
CA ASN A 742 -5.05 40.08 -30.61
C ASN A 742 -5.37 38.59 -30.80
N ILE A 743 -5.86 38.23 -32.00
CA ILE A 743 -5.96 36.83 -32.43
C ILE A 743 -4.86 36.62 -33.46
N PHE A 744 -4.07 35.57 -33.31
CA PHE A 744 -2.91 35.30 -34.16
C PHE A 744 -2.84 33.82 -34.57
N HIS A 745 -2.20 33.62 -35.70
CA HIS A 745 -1.84 32.35 -36.27
C HIS A 745 -0.36 32.10 -35.97
N ILE A 746 -0.04 30.89 -35.52
CA ILE A 746 1.35 30.48 -35.28
C ILE A 746 1.57 29.09 -35.86
N GLU A 747 2.65 28.93 -36.61
CA GLU A 747 3.08 27.66 -37.20
C GLU A 747 4.40 27.21 -36.59
N PHE A 748 4.55 25.90 -36.43
CA PHE A 748 5.77 25.28 -35.97
C PHE A 748 6.25 24.23 -36.97
N ASP A 749 7.54 24.25 -37.27
CA ASP A 749 8.24 23.19 -37.99
C ASP A 749 8.46 21.99 -37.05
N ILE A 750 8.03 20.82 -37.53
CA ILE A 750 8.12 19.52 -36.86
C ILE A 750 8.90 18.49 -37.69
N GLY A 751 9.49 18.87 -38.82
CA GLY A 751 10.19 17.94 -39.73
C GLY A 751 11.37 17.21 -39.07
N THR A 752 12.01 17.82 -38.07
CA THR A 752 13.12 17.23 -37.31
C THR A 752 12.71 16.66 -35.95
N SER A 753 11.49 16.95 -35.48
CA SER A 753 11.04 16.61 -34.12
C SER A 753 10.44 15.21 -34.00
N ARG A 754 10.08 14.57 -35.12
CA ARG A 754 9.33 13.29 -35.17
C ARG A 754 7.96 13.35 -34.47
N LEU A 755 7.41 14.55 -34.28
CA LEU A 755 6.06 14.74 -33.75
C LEU A 755 5.05 14.30 -34.81
N ASN A 756 4.18 13.36 -34.46
CA ASN A 756 3.03 12.96 -35.28
C ASN A 756 1.75 13.28 -34.52
N TYR A 757 0.75 13.80 -35.24
CA TYR A 757 -0.56 14.13 -34.69
C TYR A 757 -1.67 13.76 -35.67
N ASN A 758 -2.82 13.38 -35.12
CA ASN A 758 -4.02 13.07 -35.89
C ASN A 758 -4.95 14.27 -35.99
N ILE A 759 -5.90 14.17 -36.92
CA ILE A 759 -6.91 15.19 -37.12
C ILE A 759 -7.74 15.41 -35.85
N GLY A 760 -7.87 16.68 -35.44
CA GLY A 760 -8.65 17.11 -34.28
C GLY A 760 -8.00 16.90 -32.92
N GLU A 761 -6.75 16.42 -32.87
CA GLU A 761 -5.96 16.42 -31.63
C GLU A 761 -5.55 17.84 -31.19
N ALA A 762 -5.11 17.96 -29.94
CA ALA A 762 -4.65 19.21 -29.36
C ALA A 762 -3.13 19.18 -29.14
N LEU A 763 -2.49 20.34 -29.36
CA LEU A 763 -1.09 20.56 -29.06
C LEU A 763 -0.97 21.15 -27.65
N GLY A 764 -0.33 20.42 -26.75
CA GLY A 764 0.01 20.86 -25.41
C GLY A 764 1.30 21.68 -25.43
N ILE A 765 1.19 23.00 -25.25
CA ILE A 765 2.32 23.91 -25.18
C ILE A 765 2.82 24.00 -23.73
N HIS A 766 4.10 23.71 -23.53
CA HIS A 766 4.79 23.93 -22.27
C HIS A 766 5.34 25.35 -22.27
N ALA A 767 4.50 26.31 -21.89
CA ALA A 767 4.88 27.71 -21.80
C ALA A 767 5.87 27.95 -20.67
N GLU A 768 6.60 29.06 -20.75
CA GLU A 768 7.56 29.49 -19.74
C GLU A 768 7.05 30.76 -19.04
N ASN A 769 7.46 30.97 -17.79
CA ASN A 769 7.23 32.24 -17.09
C ASN A 769 8.04 33.37 -17.77
N ASP A 770 7.52 34.60 -17.67
CA ASP A 770 8.19 35.77 -18.22
C ASP A 770 9.50 36.02 -17.45
N VAL A 771 10.62 36.07 -18.18
CA VAL A 771 11.97 36.14 -17.59
C VAL A 771 12.14 37.39 -16.73
N ASP A 772 11.52 38.51 -17.11
CA ASP A 772 11.61 39.75 -16.35
C ASP A 772 10.87 39.62 -15.01
N GLU A 773 9.67 39.03 -15.01
CA GLU A 773 8.89 38.77 -13.79
C GLU A 773 9.61 37.79 -12.85
N VAL A 774 10.25 36.74 -13.40
CA VAL A 774 11.07 35.80 -12.62
C VAL A 774 12.28 36.50 -11.99
N ASN A 775 12.99 37.34 -12.75
CA ASN A 775 14.13 38.10 -12.23
C ASN A 775 13.72 39.06 -11.11
N GLU A 776 12.57 39.74 -11.23
CA GLU A 776 12.02 40.58 -10.19
C GLU A 776 11.66 39.78 -8.94
N PHE A 777 11.02 38.61 -9.09
CA PHE A 777 10.69 37.73 -7.99
C PHE A 777 11.93 37.20 -7.27
N MET A 778 12.95 36.69 -7.99
CA MET A 778 14.20 36.22 -7.39
C MET A 778 14.89 37.32 -6.59
N LYS A 779 14.90 38.55 -7.12
CA LYS A 779 15.50 39.70 -6.43
C LYS A 779 14.74 40.08 -5.17
N PHE A 780 13.41 40.02 -5.20
CA PHE A 780 12.57 40.21 -4.01
C PHE A 780 12.80 39.13 -2.96
N TYR A 781 12.87 37.87 -3.39
CA TYR A 781 12.96 36.70 -2.51
C TYR A 781 14.39 36.39 -2.04
N GLY A 782 15.40 37.11 -2.54
CA GLY A 782 16.80 36.93 -2.16
C GLY A 782 17.45 35.67 -2.72
N LEU A 783 17.00 35.21 -3.90
CA LEU A 783 17.47 33.98 -4.53
C LEU A 783 18.64 34.25 -5.50
N ASN A 784 19.63 33.36 -5.50
CA ASN A 784 20.69 33.36 -6.50
C ASN A 784 20.27 32.50 -7.71
N PRO A 785 20.23 33.06 -8.94
CA PRO A 785 19.76 32.33 -10.12
C PRO A 785 20.58 31.08 -10.48
N ASP A 786 21.86 31.06 -10.12
CA ASP A 786 22.81 29.99 -10.46
C ASP A 786 22.83 28.85 -9.44
N ASP A 787 22.13 29.00 -8.31
CA ASP A 787 22.05 27.95 -7.30
C ASP A 787 21.32 26.73 -7.88
N ILE A 788 21.83 25.54 -7.54
CA ILE A 788 21.32 24.26 -8.03
C ILE A 788 20.33 23.70 -7.01
N VAL A 789 19.20 23.23 -7.53
CA VAL A 789 18.08 22.68 -6.77
C VAL A 789 17.72 21.31 -7.34
N GLU A 790 17.39 20.39 -6.43
CA GLU A 790 16.86 19.07 -6.78
C GLU A 790 15.36 19.05 -6.46
N VAL A 791 14.55 18.65 -7.42
CA VAL A 791 13.09 18.58 -7.29
C VAL A 791 12.65 17.15 -7.61
N PRO A 792 11.77 16.52 -6.80
CA PRO A 792 11.31 15.16 -7.10
C PRO A 792 10.63 15.08 -8.48
N SER A 793 10.96 14.04 -9.23
CA SER A 793 10.24 13.71 -10.46
C SER A 793 8.80 13.30 -10.11
N ARG A 794 7.84 13.70 -10.95
CA ARG A 794 6.41 13.38 -10.73
C ARG A 794 6.07 11.93 -11.06
N GLU A 795 6.90 11.25 -11.84
CA GLU A 795 6.70 9.85 -12.21
C GLU A 795 7.28 8.89 -11.17
N ASP A 796 8.36 9.31 -10.51
CA ASP A 796 9.09 8.54 -9.51
C ASP A 796 9.68 9.50 -8.47
N PRO A 797 9.08 9.62 -7.28
CA PRO A 797 9.59 10.46 -6.20
C PRO A 797 11.02 10.11 -5.75
N SER A 798 11.53 8.90 -6.08
CA SER A 798 12.91 8.49 -5.81
C SER A 798 13.93 9.02 -6.81
N VAL A 799 13.47 9.60 -7.94
CA VAL A 799 14.30 10.25 -8.96
C VAL A 799 14.25 11.76 -8.78
N LEU A 800 15.41 12.39 -8.67
CA LEU A 800 15.53 13.84 -8.50
C LEU A 800 15.94 14.53 -9.80
N ASP A 801 15.19 15.57 -10.17
CA ASP A 801 15.51 16.48 -11.27
C ASP A 801 16.41 17.60 -10.76
N THR A 802 17.64 17.67 -11.26
CA THR A 802 18.59 18.75 -10.95
C THR A 802 18.43 19.92 -11.93
N ARG A 803 18.15 21.12 -11.44
CA ARG A 803 18.02 22.35 -12.25
C ARG A 803 18.59 23.56 -11.49
N THR A 804 18.78 24.69 -12.17
CA THR A 804 19.04 25.95 -11.43
C THR A 804 17.74 26.53 -10.86
N VAL A 805 17.85 27.41 -9.86
CA VAL A 805 16.72 28.19 -9.34
C VAL A 805 16.04 28.95 -10.47
N PHE A 806 16.83 29.60 -11.33
CA PHE A 806 16.31 30.31 -12.50
C PHE A 806 15.51 29.40 -13.44
N GLN A 807 16.08 28.26 -13.84
CA GLN A 807 15.41 27.31 -14.72
C GLN A 807 14.11 26.77 -14.08
N SER A 808 14.13 26.50 -12.78
CA SER A 808 12.98 25.99 -12.05
C SER A 808 11.84 27.01 -12.02
N LEU A 809 12.13 28.28 -11.75
CA LEU A 809 11.13 29.35 -11.78
C LEU A 809 10.64 29.67 -13.19
N VAL A 810 11.45 29.49 -14.23
CA VAL A 810 11.04 29.75 -15.62
C VAL A 810 10.20 28.60 -16.20
N GLN A 811 10.57 27.34 -15.93
CA GLN A 811 10.08 26.19 -16.69
C GLN A 811 9.28 25.16 -15.87
N ASN A 812 9.37 25.21 -14.53
CA ASN A 812 8.84 24.17 -13.65
C ASN A 812 7.74 24.65 -12.71
N ILE A 813 7.98 25.72 -11.95
CA ILE A 813 7.16 26.14 -10.81
C ILE A 813 6.15 27.18 -11.27
N ASP A 814 4.86 26.96 -11.00
CA ASP A 814 3.78 27.87 -11.40
C ASP A 814 3.65 29.06 -10.44
N ILE A 815 4.74 29.79 -10.22
CA ILE A 815 4.83 30.86 -9.21
C ILE A 815 3.90 32.06 -9.51
N PHE A 816 3.57 32.27 -10.79
CA PHE A 816 2.59 33.27 -11.24
C PHE A 816 1.22 32.65 -11.55
N GLY A 817 0.99 31.41 -11.10
CA GLY A 817 -0.30 30.72 -11.16
C GLY A 817 -1.21 31.07 -9.99
N LYS A 818 -2.41 30.47 -9.99
CA LYS A 818 -3.46 30.70 -8.99
C LYS A 818 -3.26 29.79 -7.76
N PRO A 819 -3.11 30.34 -6.53
CA PRO A 819 -2.93 29.55 -5.33
C PRO A 819 -4.22 28.82 -4.89
N PRO A 820 -4.18 27.50 -4.64
CA PRO A 820 -5.30 26.75 -4.03
C PRO A 820 -5.36 26.98 -2.51
N LYS A 821 -6.48 26.64 -1.87
CA LYS A 821 -6.64 26.77 -0.40
C LYS A 821 -5.51 26.12 0.41
N ARG A 822 -5.13 24.90 0.06
CA ARG A 822 -4.01 24.16 0.70
C ARG A 822 -2.68 24.92 0.73
N PHE A 823 -2.44 25.82 -0.22
CA PHE A 823 -1.22 26.61 -0.23
C PHE A 823 -1.19 27.63 0.92
N TYR A 824 -2.34 28.21 1.27
CA TYR A 824 -2.44 29.15 2.39
C TYR A 824 -2.19 28.44 3.73
N GLU A 825 -2.72 27.22 3.88
CA GLU A 825 -2.51 26.37 5.06
C GLU A 825 -1.03 25.99 5.20
N ALA A 826 -0.41 25.48 4.13
CA ALA A 826 1.01 25.13 4.12
C ALA A 826 1.92 26.36 4.35
N LEU A 827 1.60 27.50 3.75
CA LEU A 827 2.38 28.73 3.92
C LEU A 827 2.33 29.25 5.37
N ALA A 828 1.22 29.04 6.08
CA ALA A 828 1.06 29.48 7.47
C ALA A 828 2.08 28.86 8.44
N GLU A 829 2.60 27.67 8.12
CA GLU A 829 3.62 27.00 8.94
C GLU A 829 4.97 27.73 8.92
N PHE A 830 5.23 28.49 7.85
CA PHE A 830 6.46 29.25 7.68
C PHE A 830 6.35 30.70 8.17
N ALA A 831 5.18 31.12 8.68
CA ALA A 831 4.93 32.47 9.15
C ALA A 831 5.51 32.70 10.55
N SER A 832 6.46 33.64 10.67
CA SER A 832 7.01 34.04 11.98
C SER A 832 6.14 35.06 12.72
N ASP A 833 5.24 35.77 12.04
CA ASP A 833 4.25 36.67 12.66
C ASP A 833 2.93 35.91 12.89
N GLU A 834 2.50 35.83 14.16
CA GLU A 834 1.27 35.16 14.57
C GLU A 834 0.00 35.76 13.94
N ASN A 835 0.00 37.06 13.60
CA ASN A 835 -1.15 37.67 12.92
C ASN A 835 -1.24 37.21 11.46
N GLU A 836 -0.12 37.19 10.74
CA GLU A 836 -0.04 36.68 9.37
C GLU A 836 -0.39 35.19 9.33
N LYS A 837 0.12 34.40 10.28
CA LYS A 837 -0.21 32.98 10.44
C LYS A 837 -1.71 32.74 10.59
N LYS A 838 -2.35 33.49 11.50
CA LYS A 838 -3.80 33.39 11.72
C LYS A 838 -4.59 33.78 10.48
N GLU A 839 -4.21 34.85 9.80
CA GLU A 839 -4.88 35.29 8.57
C GLU A 839 -4.76 34.26 7.44
N LEU A 840 -3.57 33.67 7.25
CA LEU A 840 -3.34 32.58 6.30
C LEU A 840 -4.21 31.36 6.59
N LEU A 841 -4.28 30.92 7.86
CA LEU A 841 -5.16 29.82 8.28
C LEU A 841 -6.65 30.15 8.07
N THR A 842 -7.08 31.38 8.35
CA THR A 842 -8.46 31.82 8.09
C THR A 842 -8.79 31.79 6.59
N LEU A 843 -7.86 32.24 5.72
CA LEU A 843 -8.02 32.20 4.26
C LEU A 843 -8.04 30.77 3.70
N GLY A 844 -7.26 29.86 4.29
CA GLY A 844 -7.27 28.43 3.95
C GLY A 844 -8.56 27.72 4.39
N GLY A 845 -9.07 28.08 5.57
CA GLY A 845 -10.21 27.44 6.20
C GLY A 845 -11.59 27.75 5.58
N PRO A 846 -12.67 27.24 6.22
CA PRO A 846 -14.05 27.52 5.82
C PRO A 846 -14.46 28.99 5.99
N GLU A 847 -13.95 29.65 7.04
CA GLU A 847 -14.31 31.02 7.42
C GLU A 847 -13.93 32.06 6.35
N GLY A 848 -12.80 31.86 5.66
CA GLY A 848 -12.31 32.74 4.60
C GLY A 848 -12.85 32.43 3.19
N ALA A 849 -13.82 31.52 3.02
CA ALA A 849 -14.21 31.03 1.70
C ALA A 849 -14.68 32.14 0.72
N ASN A 850 -15.40 33.15 1.20
CA ASN A 850 -15.86 34.28 0.37
C ASN A 850 -14.70 35.18 -0.07
N GLU A 851 -13.77 35.47 0.84
CA GLU A 851 -12.60 36.30 0.53
C GLU A 851 -11.63 35.53 -0.37
N PHE A 852 -11.41 34.24 -0.13
CA PHE A 852 -10.68 33.37 -1.04
C PHE A 852 -11.28 33.41 -2.44
N LYS A 853 -12.61 33.27 -2.58
CA LYS A 853 -13.27 33.31 -3.90
C LYS A 853 -13.07 34.66 -4.59
N ARG A 854 -13.19 35.78 -3.88
CA ARG A 854 -12.91 37.11 -4.40
C ARG A 854 -11.46 37.24 -4.88
N ARG A 855 -10.49 36.87 -4.04
CA ARG A 855 -9.06 36.89 -4.36
C ARG A 855 -8.72 36.02 -5.58
N ALA A 856 -9.40 34.89 -5.69
CA ALA A 856 -9.22 33.87 -6.72
C ALA A 856 -9.87 34.20 -8.08
N GLU A 857 -11.01 34.89 -8.11
CA GLU A 857 -11.81 35.13 -9.33
C GLU A 857 -11.85 36.60 -9.76
N VAL A 858 -11.76 37.54 -8.82
CA VAL A 858 -11.84 38.99 -9.07
C VAL A 858 -10.46 39.62 -9.06
N ASP A 859 -9.70 39.41 -7.98
CA ASP A 859 -8.38 40.04 -7.83
C ASP A 859 -7.28 39.29 -8.61
N THR A 860 -7.53 38.03 -8.98
CA THR A 860 -6.61 37.17 -9.75
C THR A 860 -5.21 37.08 -9.14
N ILE A 861 -5.16 36.94 -7.81
CA ILE A 861 -3.92 36.86 -7.02
C ILE A 861 -3.12 35.60 -7.38
N THR A 862 -1.79 35.73 -7.41
CA THR A 862 -0.85 34.63 -7.67
C THR A 862 -0.11 34.16 -6.42
N PHE A 863 0.61 33.03 -6.51
CA PHE A 863 1.50 32.59 -5.43
C PHE A 863 2.54 33.68 -5.09
N ALA A 864 3.17 34.29 -6.11
CA ALA A 864 4.09 35.40 -5.91
C ALA A 864 3.43 36.60 -5.20
N ASP A 865 2.19 36.95 -5.55
CA ASP A 865 1.46 38.04 -4.89
C ASP A 865 1.22 37.75 -3.39
N ILE A 866 0.93 36.49 -3.03
CA ILE A 866 0.76 36.07 -1.62
C ILE A 866 2.09 36.12 -0.85
N LEU A 867 3.17 35.63 -1.44
CA LEU A 867 4.52 35.70 -0.83
C LEU A 867 5.02 37.15 -0.68
N LEU A 868 4.57 38.06 -1.54
CA LEU A 868 4.80 39.50 -1.43
C LEU A 868 3.97 40.16 -0.33
N GLU A 869 2.75 39.67 -0.10
CA GLU A 869 1.79 40.15 0.91
C GLU A 869 2.18 39.71 2.32
N PHE A 870 2.44 38.41 2.53
CA PHE A 870 2.77 37.79 3.82
C PHE A 870 4.27 37.58 3.96
N LYS A 871 5.00 38.63 4.30
CA LYS A 871 6.47 38.63 4.27
C LYS A 871 7.10 37.82 5.39
N SER A 872 6.38 37.60 6.50
CA SER A 872 6.86 36.77 7.60
C SER A 872 6.82 35.28 7.25
N ALA A 873 5.96 34.90 6.31
CA ALA A 873 5.86 33.54 5.77
C ALA A 873 6.89 33.34 4.66
N HIS A 874 8.12 32.98 5.07
CA HIS A 874 9.29 32.98 4.18
C HIS A 874 9.94 31.59 4.06
N PRO A 875 9.28 30.63 3.38
CA PRO A 875 9.82 29.29 3.15
C PRO A 875 11.16 29.29 2.39
N SER A 876 11.96 28.23 2.52
CA SER A 876 13.13 28.07 1.63
C SER A 876 12.68 27.85 0.18
N PHE A 877 13.57 28.06 -0.81
CA PHE A 877 13.22 27.80 -2.22
C PHE A 877 12.78 26.35 -2.46
N HIS A 878 13.40 25.42 -1.74
CA HIS A 878 13.02 24.02 -1.81
C HIS A 878 11.59 23.79 -1.32
N ASP A 879 11.21 24.43 -0.21
CA ASP A 879 9.84 24.33 0.32
C ASP A 879 8.84 25.02 -0.62
N ILE A 880 9.22 26.13 -1.26
CA ILE A 880 8.43 26.72 -2.36
C ILE A 880 8.16 25.70 -3.47
N ALA A 881 9.19 24.97 -3.91
CA ALA A 881 9.05 23.98 -4.96
C ALA A 881 8.12 22.81 -4.58
N ARG A 882 7.92 22.56 -3.27
CA ARG A 882 6.95 21.58 -2.75
C ARG A 882 5.54 22.13 -2.66
N ILE A 883 5.36 23.30 -2.06
CA ILE A 883 4.03 23.85 -1.76
C ILE A 883 3.38 24.53 -2.98
N VAL A 884 4.19 24.97 -3.96
CA VAL A 884 3.70 25.54 -5.22
C VAL A 884 3.57 24.46 -6.29
N SER A 885 2.43 24.44 -6.97
CA SER A 885 2.16 23.41 -7.97
C SER A 885 3.06 23.57 -9.22
N PRO A 886 3.50 22.46 -9.85
CA PRO A 886 4.22 22.55 -11.11
C PRO A 886 3.36 23.12 -12.26
N MET A 887 4.01 23.85 -13.16
CA MET A 887 3.42 24.44 -14.36
C MET A 887 2.77 23.37 -15.24
N LYS A 888 1.49 23.61 -15.56
CA LYS A 888 0.73 22.74 -16.46
C LYS A 888 0.91 23.22 -17.90
N ARG A 889 0.99 22.27 -18.83
CA ARG A 889 0.92 22.58 -20.27
C ARG A 889 -0.46 23.17 -20.62
N ARG A 890 -0.49 24.10 -21.57
CA ARG A 890 -1.75 24.63 -22.12
C ARG A 890 -2.07 23.93 -23.43
N GLU A 891 -3.26 23.36 -23.50
CA GLU A 891 -3.74 22.63 -24.67
C GLU A 891 -4.44 23.61 -25.62
N TYR A 892 -4.08 23.53 -26.91
CA TYR A 892 -4.67 24.29 -28.00
C TYR A 892 -5.08 23.33 -29.11
N SER A 893 -6.31 23.43 -29.60
CA SER A 893 -6.79 22.63 -30.73
C SER A 893 -5.96 22.95 -31.98
N ILE A 894 -5.51 21.90 -32.69
CA ILE A 894 -4.63 22.06 -33.84
C ILE A 894 -5.42 22.61 -35.04
N ALA A 895 -4.88 23.64 -35.70
CA ALA A 895 -5.50 24.37 -36.80
C ALA A 895 -5.10 23.91 -38.21
N SER A 896 -4.43 22.77 -38.32
CA SER A 896 -3.84 22.24 -39.56
C SER A 896 -3.96 20.72 -39.63
N SER A 897 -3.91 20.15 -40.82
CA SER A 897 -3.86 18.70 -41.02
C SER A 897 -2.43 18.25 -41.38
N GLN A 898 -1.84 17.35 -40.59
CA GLN A 898 -0.50 16.82 -40.90
C GLN A 898 -0.47 16.08 -42.24
N MET A 899 -1.59 15.48 -42.65
CA MET A 899 -1.69 14.80 -43.94
C MET A 899 -1.58 15.78 -45.13
N VAL A 900 -1.89 17.05 -44.91
CA VAL A 900 -1.75 18.12 -45.92
C VAL A 900 -0.36 18.76 -45.83
N ASN A 901 0.09 19.07 -44.62
CA ASN A 901 1.42 19.64 -44.35
C ASN A 901 2.20 18.73 -43.38
N PRO A 902 2.96 17.73 -43.87
CA PRO A 902 3.59 16.71 -43.01
C PRO A 902 4.59 17.24 -41.97
N THR A 903 5.20 18.40 -42.27
CA THR A 903 6.28 18.99 -41.48
C THR A 903 5.86 20.22 -40.69
N THR A 904 4.58 20.58 -40.68
CA THR A 904 4.12 21.82 -40.04
C THR A 904 2.89 21.56 -39.18
N VAL A 905 2.85 22.14 -37.98
CA VAL A 905 1.67 22.20 -37.12
C VAL A 905 1.31 23.65 -36.83
N ALA A 906 0.06 24.02 -37.08
CA ALA A 906 -0.45 25.37 -36.88
C ALA A 906 -1.45 25.45 -35.72
N LEU A 907 -1.45 26.58 -35.00
CA LEU A 907 -2.44 26.95 -33.99
C LEU A 907 -3.08 28.30 -34.33
N MET A 908 -4.27 28.54 -33.77
CA MET A 908 -4.94 29.84 -33.79
C MET A 908 -5.33 30.22 -32.37
N ILE A 909 -4.80 31.34 -31.89
CA ILE A 909 -4.80 31.69 -30.46
C ILE A 909 -5.24 33.13 -30.27
N VAL A 910 -5.98 33.40 -29.21
CA VAL A 910 -6.31 34.75 -28.75
C VAL A 910 -5.49 35.08 -27.52
N VAL A 911 -4.86 36.25 -27.50
CA VAL A 911 -4.17 36.76 -26.31
C VAL A 911 -5.22 37.09 -25.25
N VAL A 912 -5.01 36.56 -24.05
CA VAL A 912 -5.83 36.88 -22.88
C VAL A 912 -5.11 37.95 -22.06
N SER A 913 -5.76 39.09 -21.87
CA SER A 913 -5.28 40.18 -21.02
C SER A 913 -6.44 40.85 -20.30
N TRP A 914 -6.20 41.32 -19.08
CA TRP A 914 -7.16 42.07 -18.27
C TRP A 914 -6.43 43.06 -17.36
N VAL A 915 -7.16 44.02 -16.81
CA VAL A 915 -6.65 44.91 -15.76
C VAL A 915 -7.23 44.44 -14.44
N ASP A 916 -6.38 44.17 -13.45
CA ASP A 916 -6.84 43.76 -12.12
C ASP A 916 -7.44 44.95 -11.34
N PRO A 917 -8.13 44.70 -10.20
CA PRO A 917 -8.69 45.78 -9.38
C PRO A 917 -7.66 46.77 -8.81
N LYS A 918 -6.36 46.42 -8.83
CA LYS A 918 -5.24 47.29 -8.44
C LYS A 918 -4.70 48.12 -9.62
N GLY A 919 -5.28 47.98 -10.81
CA GLY A 919 -4.88 48.70 -12.02
C GLY A 919 -3.67 48.09 -12.74
N ARG A 920 -3.26 46.87 -12.41
CA ARG A 920 -2.13 46.18 -13.06
C ARG A 920 -2.60 45.45 -14.31
N ASP A 921 -1.79 45.51 -15.37
CA ASP A 921 -2.00 44.69 -16.56
C ASP A 921 -1.63 43.23 -16.25
N ARG A 922 -2.58 42.33 -16.47
CA ARG A 922 -2.45 40.89 -16.27
C ARG A 922 -2.71 40.15 -17.57
N PHE A 923 -2.07 38.99 -17.70
CA PHE A 923 -2.04 38.25 -18.95
C PHE A 923 -2.19 36.75 -18.70
N GLY A 924 -2.78 36.05 -19.66
CA GLY A 924 -2.72 34.60 -19.70
C GLY A 924 -1.33 34.14 -20.09
N GLN A 925 -0.60 33.51 -19.17
CA GLN A 925 0.80 33.06 -19.29
C GLN A 925 1.12 32.45 -20.67
N ALA A 926 0.46 31.34 -21.04
CA ALA A 926 0.73 30.65 -22.31
C ALA A 926 0.44 31.51 -23.55
N THR A 927 -0.61 32.34 -23.52
CA THR A 927 -0.96 33.19 -24.66
C THR A 927 0.01 34.37 -24.81
N ARG A 928 0.48 34.95 -23.69
CA ARG A 928 1.51 35.99 -23.67
C ARG A 928 2.83 35.43 -24.18
N TYR A 929 3.25 34.27 -23.67
CA TYR A 929 4.43 33.53 -24.12
C TYR A 929 4.42 33.35 -25.64
N LEU A 930 3.40 32.67 -26.18
CA LEU A 930 3.31 32.37 -27.62
C LEU A 930 3.23 33.62 -28.50
N SER A 931 2.52 34.67 -28.06
CA SER A 931 2.37 35.90 -28.84
C SER A 931 3.67 36.69 -29.01
N LYS A 932 4.65 36.48 -28.12
CA LYS A 932 5.95 37.17 -28.14
C LYS A 932 7.06 36.36 -28.83
N LEU A 933 6.80 35.11 -29.23
CA LEU A 933 7.85 34.26 -29.81
C LEU A 933 8.25 34.74 -31.21
N PRO A 934 9.54 35.06 -31.45
CA PRO A 934 10.05 35.29 -32.79
C PRO A 934 10.15 33.99 -33.60
N ILE A 935 10.25 34.15 -34.92
CA ILE A 935 10.57 33.04 -35.83
C ILE A 935 11.93 32.45 -35.45
N GLY A 936 12.02 31.12 -35.44
CA GLY A 936 13.21 30.36 -35.03
C GLY A 936 13.25 30.00 -33.54
N SER A 937 12.32 30.49 -32.72
CA SER A 937 12.22 30.08 -31.31
C SER A 937 11.85 28.60 -31.18
N LYS A 938 12.52 27.92 -30.25
CA LYS A 938 12.20 26.53 -29.89
C LYS A 938 11.14 26.50 -28.80
N VAL A 939 10.21 25.57 -28.92
CA VAL A 939 9.10 25.37 -27.99
C VAL A 939 9.00 23.89 -27.64
N THR A 940 8.80 23.58 -26.36
CA THR A 940 8.49 22.22 -25.94
C THR A 940 6.99 21.98 -26.07
N ALA A 941 6.61 20.93 -26.78
CA ALA A 941 5.23 20.57 -27.03
C ALA A 941 4.97 19.07 -26.78
N SER A 942 3.72 18.74 -26.48
CA SER A 942 3.22 17.37 -26.41
C SER A 942 1.91 17.24 -27.19
N VAL A 943 1.54 16.04 -27.62
CA VAL A 943 0.30 15.79 -28.36
C VAL A 943 -0.69 15.11 -27.42
N LYS A 944 -1.93 15.62 -27.38
CA LYS A 944 -3.02 15.03 -26.62
C LYS A 944 -4.13 14.51 -27.54
N PRO A 945 -4.55 13.24 -27.38
CA PRO A 945 -5.72 12.71 -28.06
C PRO A 945 -7.00 13.51 -27.72
N SER A 946 -7.82 13.80 -28.72
CA SER A 946 -9.13 14.44 -28.55
C SER A 946 -10.28 13.52 -28.99
N VAL A 947 -11.48 13.82 -28.50
CA VAL A 947 -12.76 13.25 -28.95
C VAL A 947 -13.25 13.89 -30.25
N MET A 948 -12.67 15.02 -30.68
CA MET A 948 -12.91 15.64 -31.99
C MET A 948 -12.29 14.83 -33.14
N LYS A 949 -12.87 13.68 -33.45
CA LYS A 949 -12.45 12.86 -34.60
C LYS A 949 -13.46 12.98 -35.74
N LEU A 950 -12.98 12.84 -36.97
CA LEU A 950 -13.85 12.73 -38.13
C LEU A 950 -14.69 11.44 -38.04
N PRO A 951 -15.91 11.42 -38.62
CA PRO A 951 -16.71 10.21 -38.73
C PRO A 951 -15.99 9.13 -39.55
N VAL A 952 -16.30 7.87 -39.26
CA VAL A 952 -15.67 6.71 -39.92
C VAL A 952 -15.88 6.71 -41.44
N LYS A 953 -17.05 7.15 -41.90
CA LYS A 953 -17.38 7.26 -43.33
C LYS A 953 -16.97 8.62 -43.87
N ASP A 954 -16.22 8.63 -44.96
CA ASP A 954 -15.83 9.88 -45.63
C ASP A 954 -17.03 10.65 -46.22
N THR A 955 -18.10 9.92 -46.52
CA THR A 955 -19.37 10.45 -47.06
C THR A 955 -20.32 10.97 -45.99
N ALA A 956 -20.04 10.77 -44.70
CA ALA A 956 -20.91 11.27 -43.63
C ALA A 956 -20.78 12.81 -43.51
N PRO A 957 -21.90 13.55 -43.46
CA PRO A 957 -21.88 15.00 -43.31
C PRO A 957 -21.23 15.50 -42.02
N LEU A 958 -20.61 16.67 -42.11
CA LEU A 958 -20.02 17.39 -40.98
C LEU A 958 -20.80 18.66 -40.71
N ILE A 959 -21.27 18.84 -39.47
CA ILE A 959 -21.94 20.06 -39.02
C ILE A 959 -21.08 20.65 -37.92
N MET A 960 -20.44 21.79 -38.20
CA MET A 960 -19.40 22.36 -37.35
C MET A 960 -19.80 23.76 -36.92
N ALA A 961 -19.78 24.03 -35.62
CA ALA A 961 -20.07 25.33 -35.04
C ALA A 961 -18.85 25.85 -34.29
N GLY A 962 -18.18 26.88 -34.83
CA GLY A 962 -16.95 27.43 -34.28
C GLY A 962 -17.08 28.90 -33.89
N LEU A 963 -16.64 29.26 -32.69
CA LEU A 963 -16.68 30.64 -32.18
C LEU A 963 -15.27 31.20 -32.00
N GLY A 964 -14.93 32.26 -32.75
CA GLY A 964 -13.59 32.86 -32.74
C GLY A 964 -12.48 31.83 -32.98
N THR A 965 -11.60 31.64 -32.00
CA THR A 965 -10.50 30.64 -32.08
C THR A 965 -10.99 29.19 -32.13
N GLY A 966 -12.27 28.92 -31.79
CA GLY A 966 -12.89 27.61 -31.97
C GLY A 966 -12.99 27.16 -33.43
N LEU A 967 -12.66 28.00 -34.41
CA LEU A 967 -12.54 27.58 -35.81
C LEU A 967 -11.27 26.76 -36.10
N ALA A 968 -10.31 26.69 -35.16
CA ALA A 968 -9.04 25.98 -35.34
C ALA A 968 -9.23 24.51 -35.80
N PRO A 969 -9.90 23.62 -35.04
CA PRO A 969 -10.03 22.21 -35.45
C PRO A 969 -10.80 22.06 -36.77
N PHE A 970 -11.76 22.95 -37.05
CA PHE A 970 -12.55 22.90 -38.28
C PHE A 970 -11.74 23.30 -39.51
N ARG A 971 -10.74 24.17 -39.36
CA ARG A 971 -9.77 24.45 -40.42
C ARG A 971 -9.02 23.19 -40.82
N ALA A 972 -8.55 22.42 -39.83
CA ALA A 972 -7.90 21.15 -40.09
C ALA A 972 -8.86 20.15 -40.80
N PHE A 973 -10.10 20.03 -40.33
CA PHE A 973 -11.10 19.12 -40.92
C PHE A 973 -11.39 19.44 -42.38
N VAL A 974 -11.59 20.73 -42.69
CA VAL A 974 -11.84 21.20 -44.06
C VAL A 974 -10.62 20.97 -44.95
N GLN A 975 -9.40 21.25 -44.47
CA GLN A 975 -8.17 20.95 -45.21
C GLN A 975 -8.07 19.46 -45.57
N TYR A 976 -8.36 18.58 -44.61
CA TYR A 976 -8.33 17.14 -44.84
C TYR A 976 -9.40 16.70 -45.85
N ARG A 977 -10.64 17.19 -45.74
CA ARG A 977 -11.72 16.89 -46.70
C ARG A 977 -11.43 17.46 -48.09
N ALA A 978 -10.83 18.64 -48.18
CA ALA A 978 -10.40 19.23 -49.44
C ALA A 978 -9.34 18.36 -50.13
N MET A 979 -8.35 17.86 -49.39
CA MET A 979 -7.36 16.91 -49.91
C MET A 979 -8.01 15.63 -50.44
N GLN A 980 -8.96 15.04 -49.69
CA GLN A 980 -9.67 13.83 -50.14
C GLN A 980 -10.46 14.07 -51.43
N LYS A 981 -11.16 15.21 -51.51
CA LYS A 981 -11.89 15.60 -52.72
C LYS A 981 -10.95 15.82 -53.91
N ALA A 982 -9.80 16.46 -53.69
CA ALA A 982 -8.77 16.65 -54.72
C ALA A 982 -8.16 15.32 -55.22
N GLN A 983 -8.13 14.29 -54.36
CA GLN A 983 -7.75 12.92 -54.72
C GLN A 983 -8.86 12.13 -55.45
N GLY A 984 -10.01 12.77 -55.73
CA GLY A 984 -11.15 12.15 -56.42
C GLY A 984 -12.04 11.29 -55.52
N LYS A 985 -11.89 11.36 -54.20
CA LYS A 985 -12.80 10.67 -53.26
C LYS A 985 -14.11 11.46 -53.10
N GLU A 986 -15.21 10.72 -52.97
CA GLU A 986 -16.48 11.30 -52.58
C GLU A 986 -16.46 11.71 -51.11
N ILE A 987 -16.93 12.92 -50.81
CA ILE A 987 -17.00 13.47 -49.44
C ILE A 987 -18.44 13.88 -49.10
N GLY A 988 -18.81 13.76 -47.82
CA GLY A 988 -20.10 14.23 -47.32
C GLY A 988 -20.22 15.75 -47.30
N SER A 989 -21.44 16.27 -47.17
CA SER A 989 -21.67 17.73 -47.11
C SER A 989 -21.06 18.34 -45.85
N ILE A 990 -20.50 19.54 -45.96
CA ILE A 990 -19.90 20.27 -44.84
C ILE A 990 -20.68 21.55 -44.58
N LEU A 991 -21.33 21.63 -43.42
CA LEU A 991 -22.05 22.79 -42.93
C LEU A 991 -21.19 23.45 -41.83
N LEU A 992 -20.60 24.61 -42.13
CA LEU A 992 -19.76 25.36 -41.20
C LEU A 992 -20.48 26.63 -40.73
N TYR A 993 -20.79 26.68 -39.44
CA TYR A 993 -21.33 27.85 -38.75
C TYR A 993 -20.22 28.53 -37.96
N MET A 994 -20.06 29.82 -38.15
CA MET A 994 -19.02 30.61 -37.50
C MET A 994 -19.60 31.85 -36.83
N GLY A 995 -19.13 32.13 -35.62
CA GLY A 995 -19.53 33.31 -34.85
C GLY A 995 -18.34 34.15 -34.40
N SER A 996 -18.43 35.45 -34.69
CA SER A 996 -17.44 36.46 -34.32
C SER A 996 -18.13 37.77 -33.90
N ARG A 997 -17.35 38.71 -33.35
CA ARG A 997 -17.88 40.04 -32.97
C ARG A 997 -18.23 40.87 -34.21
N HIS A 998 -17.26 41.03 -35.09
CA HIS A 998 -17.36 41.88 -36.28
C HIS A 998 -16.82 41.16 -37.52
N GLN A 999 -17.41 41.41 -38.67
CA GLN A 999 -16.93 40.87 -39.94
C GLN A 999 -15.57 41.45 -40.33
N ARG A 1000 -15.39 42.77 -40.17
CA ARG A 1000 -14.16 43.43 -40.62
C ARG A 1000 -12.95 43.04 -39.78
N GLU A 1001 -13.11 42.92 -38.47
CA GLU A 1001 -12.00 42.67 -37.54
C GLU A 1001 -11.77 41.19 -37.23
N GLU A 1002 -12.80 40.34 -37.24
CA GLU A 1002 -12.73 38.95 -36.74
C GLU A 1002 -13.26 37.90 -37.73
N TYR A 1003 -13.27 38.18 -39.04
CA TYR A 1003 -13.52 37.14 -40.05
C TYR A 1003 -12.25 36.31 -40.31
N LEU A 1004 -11.87 35.53 -39.30
CA LEU A 1004 -10.64 34.73 -39.27
C LEU A 1004 -10.62 33.73 -40.42
N TYR A 1005 -9.59 33.80 -41.27
CA TYR A 1005 -9.44 33.01 -42.51
C TYR A 1005 -10.60 33.17 -43.51
N GLY A 1006 -11.28 34.32 -43.54
CA GLY A 1006 -12.45 34.56 -44.40
C GLY A 1006 -12.28 34.12 -45.86
N GLU A 1007 -11.20 34.56 -46.50
CA GLU A 1007 -10.88 34.21 -47.90
C GLU A 1007 -10.68 32.70 -48.10
N GLU A 1008 -10.08 32.00 -47.13
CA GLU A 1008 -9.88 30.54 -47.18
C GLU A 1008 -11.23 29.81 -47.13
N TRP A 1009 -12.17 30.27 -46.28
CA TRP A 1009 -13.51 29.67 -46.20
C TRP A 1009 -14.34 29.88 -47.47
N GLU A 1010 -14.27 31.08 -48.05
CA GLU A 1010 -14.95 31.40 -49.30
C GLU A 1010 -14.39 30.56 -50.46
N ALA A 1011 -13.06 30.41 -50.54
CA ALA A 1011 -12.41 29.55 -51.53
C ALA A 1011 -12.84 28.08 -51.40
N TYR A 1012 -12.95 27.53 -50.17
CA TYR A 1012 -13.44 26.17 -49.99
C TYR A 1012 -14.92 26.00 -50.31
N GLN A 1013 -15.73 27.05 -50.13
CA GLN A 1013 -17.13 27.06 -50.54
C GLN A 1013 -17.25 27.05 -52.08
N ASP A 1014 -16.46 27.88 -52.77
CA ASP A 1014 -16.43 27.95 -54.23
C ASP A 1014 -15.89 26.66 -54.86
N ALA A 1015 -14.92 26.00 -54.20
CA ALA A 1015 -14.45 24.65 -54.58
C ALA A 1015 -15.47 23.53 -54.27
N GLY A 1016 -16.61 23.87 -53.67
CA GLY A 1016 -17.66 22.95 -53.24
C GLY A 1016 -17.22 21.97 -52.16
N VAL A 1017 -16.17 22.27 -51.40
CA VAL A 1017 -15.77 21.49 -50.21
C VAL A 1017 -16.71 21.84 -49.06
N ILE A 1018 -16.94 23.14 -48.82
CA ILE A 1018 -17.95 23.61 -47.88
C ILE A 1018 -19.28 23.77 -48.62
N THR A 1019 -20.31 23.04 -48.18
CA THR A 1019 -21.64 23.07 -48.79
C THR A 1019 -22.44 24.27 -48.29
N LEU A 1020 -22.27 24.65 -47.01
CA LEU A 1020 -22.98 25.76 -46.39
C LEU A 1020 -22.06 26.51 -45.43
N LEU A 1021 -22.02 27.83 -45.57
CA LEU A 1021 -21.25 28.73 -44.72
C LEU A 1021 -22.16 29.71 -43.97
N GLY A 1022 -22.42 29.44 -42.69
CA GLY A 1022 -23.29 30.22 -41.82
C GLY A 1022 -22.51 31.26 -41.00
N ARG A 1023 -22.51 32.53 -41.44
CA ARG A 1023 -21.73 33.62 -40.83
C ARG A 1023 -22.54 34.45 -39.84
N ALA A 1024 -22.16 34.46 -38.56
CA ALA A 1024 -22.80 35.26 -37.51
C ALA A 1024 -21.86 36.33 -36.96
N PHE A 1025 -22.21 37.61 -37.17
CA PHE A 1025 -21.48 38.75 -36.62
C PHE A 1025 -22.39 39.49 -35.65
N SER A 1026 -22.00 39.49 -34.38
CA SER A 1026 -22.88 39.92 -33.28
C SER A 1026 -22.94 41.43 -33.04
N ARG A 1027 -22.01 42.21 -33.63
CA ARG A 1027 -21.84 43.64 -33.35
C ARG A 1027 -21.92 44.55 -34.59
N ASP A 1028 -22.16 44.02 -35.78
CA ASP A 1028 -22.20 44.81 -37.03
C ASP A 1028 -23.56 45.49 -37.27
N GLN A 1029 -24.57 45.16 -36.46
CA GLN A 1029 -25.92 45.69 -36.53
C GLN A 1029 -26.55 45.77 -35.12
N PRO A 1030 -27.62 46.57 -34.90
CA PRO A 1030 -28.23 46.75 -33.58
C PRO A 1030 -28.75 45.46 -32.93
N GLN A 1031 -29.34 44.56 -33.72
CA GLN A 1031 -29.76 43.24 -33.29
C GLN A 1031 -28.61 42.24 -33.33
N LYS A 1032 -28.31 41.60 -32.19
CA LYS A 1032 -27.24 40.60 -32.13
C LYS A 1032 -27.65 39.35 -32.90
N ILE A 1033 -26.83 38.94 -33.87
CA ILE A 1033 -26.98 37.68 -34.60
C ILE A 1033 -25.92 36.71 -34.09
N TYR A 1034 -26.35 35.56 -33.59
CA TYR A 1034 -25.50 34.49 -33.12
C TYR A 1034 -25.59 33.23 -34.00
N ILE A 1035 -24.77 32.23 -33.70
CA ILE A 1035 -24.65 31.00 -34.51
C ILE A 1035 -25.96 30.21 -34.54
N GLN A 1036 -26.69 30.14 -33.43
CA GLN A 1036 -27.99 29.48 -33.33
C GLN A 1036 -29.02 30.10 -34.29
N ASP A 1037 -28.96 31.41 -34.53
CA ASP A 1037 -29.86 32.09 -35.45
C ASP A 1037 -29.59 31.68 -36.89
N ARG A 1038 -28.31 31.54 -37.26
CA ARG A 1038 -27.90 31.03 -38.58
C ARG A 1038 -28.27 29.57 -38.76
N MET A 1039 -28.10 28.75 -37.72
CA MET A 1039 -28.52 27.35 -37.75
C MET A 1039 -30.04 27.22 -37.94
N ARG A 1040 -30.85 28.02 -37.24
CA ARG A 1040 -32.33 28.03 -37.40
C ARG A 1040 -32.76 28.46 -38.81
N GLN A 1041 -32.05 29.39 -39.45
CA GLN A 1041 -32.32 29.81 -40.83
C GLN A 1041 -32.13 28.66 -41.84
N THR A 1042 -31.24 27.72 -41.54
CA THR A 1042 -30.86 26.59 -42.42
C THR A 1042 -31.25 25.24 -41.82
N ILE A 1043 -32.29 25.22 -40.98
CA ILE A 1043 -32.68 24.04 -40.20
C ILE A 1043 -33.05 22.83 -41.08
N GLN A 1044 -33.53 23.07 -42.31
CA GLN A 1044 -33.82 21.99 -43.27
C GLN A 1044 -32.54 21.29 -43.76
N ASP A 1045 -31.48 22.07 -44.01
CA ASP A 1045 -30.17 21.51 -44.37
C ASP A 1045 -29.58 20.71 -43.21
N ILE A 1046 -29.77 21.19 -41.96
CA ILE A 1046 -29.38 20.46 -40.75
C ILE A 1046 -30.17 19.15 -40.60
N ILE A 1047 -31.49 19.15 -40.83
CA ILE A 1047 -32.31 17.92 -40.79
C ILE A 1047 -31.78 16.90 -41.79
N LYS A 1048 -31.54 17.32 -43.04
CA LYS A 1048 -31.00 16.46 -44.08
C LYS A 1048 -29.62 15.89 -43.68
N ALA A 1049 -28.68 16.76 -43.36
CA ALA A 1049 -27.30 16.35 -43.08
C ALA A 1049 -27.17 15.54 -41.77
N TYR A 1050 -27.84 15.96 -40.70
CA TYR A 1050 -27.68 15.36 -39.37
C TYR A 1050 -28.52 14.11 -39.18
N ILE A 1051 -29.77 14.13 -39.65
CA ILE A 1051 -30.76 13.09 -39.36
C ILE A 1051 -30.86 12.10 -40.53
N HIS A 1052 -31.01 12.58 -41.77
CA HIS A 1052 -31.24 11.68 -42.92
C HIS A 1052 -29.96 11.03 -43.45
N GLU A 1053 -28.86 11.77 -43.45
CA GLU A 1053 -27.56 11.31 -43.96
C GLU A 1053 -26.60 10.85 -42.84
N GLU A 1054 -27.12 10.71 -41.62
CA GLU A 1054 -26.38 10.22 -40.44
C GLU A 1054 -25.09 11.01 -40.11
N GLY A 1055 -25.07 12.33 -40.36
CA GLY A 1055 -23.93 13.20 -40.08
C GLY A 1055 -23.59 13.35 -38.59
N ALA A 1056 -22.49 14.05 -38.32
CA ALA A 1056 -22.00 14.38 -36.98
C ALA A 1056 -21.94 15.89 -36.74
N PHE A 1057 -22.24 16.29 -35.50
CA PHE A 1057 -22.23 17.67 -35.03
C PHE A 1057 -21.04 17.92 -34.09
N TYR A 1058 -20.34 19.03 -34.32
CA TYR A 1058 -19.20 19.48 -33.54
C TYR A 1058 -19.38 20.93 -33.11
N LEU A 1059 -19.13 21.23 -31.83
CA LEU A 1059 -19.05 22.60 -31.32
C LEU A 1059 -17.69 22.84 -30.66
N CYS A 1060 -17.05 23.95 -31.04
CA CYS A 1060 -15.81 24.41 -30.44
C CYS A 1060 -15.89 25.89 -30.05
N GLY A 1061 -15.58 26.21 -28.79
CA GLY A 1061 -15.60 27.58 -28.30
C GLY A 1061 -15.97 27.71 -26.82
N PRO A 1062 -16.48 28.87 -26.37
CA PRO A 1062 -16.91 29.05 -24.99
C PRO A 1062 -18.13 28.20 -24.64
N THR A 1063 -18.39 27.98 -23.35
CA THR A 1063 -19.51 27.15 -22.83
C THR A 1063 -20.90 27.80 -22.93
N TRP A 1064 -21.00 29.13 -22.89
CA TRP A 1064 -22.30 29.84 -22.89
C TRP A 1064 -23.28 29.57 -24.06
N PRO A 1065 -22.86 29.26 -25.31
CA PRO A 1065 -23.76 29.03 -26.43
C PRO A 1065 -24.20 27.56 -26.55
N VAL A 1066 -23.65 26.64 -25.75
CA VAL A 1066 -24.01 25.21 -25.77
C VAL A 1066 -25.51 25.00 -25.63
N PRO A 1067 -26.22 25.62 -24.66
CA PRO A 1067 -27.65 25.39 -24.50
C PRO A 1067 -28.46 25.83 -25.72
N ASP A 1068 -28.15 27.01 -26.26
CA ASP A 1068 -28.86 27.58 -27.41
C ASP A 1068 -28.66 26.74 -28.68
N VAL A 1069 -27.45 26.25 -28.91
CA VAL A 1069 -27.13 25.41 -30.06
C VAL A 1069 -27.77 24.03 -29.93
N THR A 1070 -27.75 23.45 -28.72
CA THR A 1070 -28.43 22.19 -28.42
C THR A 1070 -29.93 22.31 -28.71
N GLU A 1071 -30.55 23.42 -28.32
CA GLU A 1071 -31.97 23.69 -28.57
C GLU A 1071 -32.30 23.68 -30.06
N VAL A 1072 -31.45 24.24 -30.93
CA VAL A 1072 -31.66 24.21 -32.38
C VAL A 1072 -31.61 22.78 -32.94
N LEU A 1073 -30.70 21.94 -32.44
CA LEU A 1073 -30.64 20.53 -32.85
C LEU A 1073 -31.85 19.73 -32.35
N GLU A 1074 -32.29 19.98 -31.12
CA GLU A 1074 -33.54 19.40 -30.61
C GLU A 1074 -34.76 19.84 -31.43
N GLU A 1075 -34.79 21.09 -31.87
CA GLU A 1075 -35.82 21.62 -32.76
C GLU A 1075 -35.81 20.90 -34.11
N ALA A 1076 -34.63 20.66 -34.69
CA ALA A 1076 -34.48 19.90 -35.93
C ALA A 1076 -35.04 18.47 -35.79
N ILE A 1077 -34.70 17.77 -34.69
CA ILE A 1077 -35.20 16.42 -34.38
C ILE A 1077 -36.73 16.41 -34.25
N LYS A 1078 -37.30 17.40 -33.53
CA LYS A 1078 -38.76 17.52 -33.38
C LYS A 1078 -39.46 17.76 -34.71
N ARG A 1079 -38.93 18.65 -35.54
CA ARG A 1079 -39.51 18.96 -36.86
C ARG A 1079 -39.50 17.75 -37.79
N ASP A 1080 -38.42 16.98 -37.82
CA ASP A 1080 -38.35 15.73 -38.59
C ASP A 1080 -39.33 14.66 -38.08
N ALA A 1081 -39.42 14.50 -36.76
CA ALA A 1081 -40.34 13.55 -36.14
C ALA A 1081 -41.82 13.87 -36.45
N VAL A 1082 -42.19 15.15 -36.40
CA VAL A 1082 -43.54 15.61 -36.77
C VAL A 1082 -43.81 15.35 -38.25
N ALA A 1083 -42.84 15.62 -39.13
CA ALA A 1083 -42.95 15.34 -40.57
C ALA A 1083 -43.13 13.83 -40.86
N LYS A 1084 -42.56 12.95 -40.02
CA LYS A 1084 -42.73 11.49 -40.08
C LYS A 1084 -43.97 10.96 -39.34
N GLY A 1085 -44.81 11.83 -38.78
CA GLY A 1085 -46.10 11.47 -38.18
C GLY A 1085 -46.04 11.06 -36.69
N ALA A 1086 -44.93 11.26 -36.00
CA ALA A 1086 -44.81 10.95 -34.56
C ALA A 1086 -45.45 12.05 -33.69
N LYS A 1087 -46.30 11.66 -32.72
CA LYS A 1087 -47.03 12.61 -31.84
C LYS A 1087 -46.20 13.11 -30.64
N LYS A 1088 -45.14 12.39 -30.23
CA LYS A 1088 -44.27 12.77 -29.10
C LYS A 1088 -42.89 12.15 -29.28
N VAL A 1089 -41.84 12.97 -29.37
CA VAL A 1089 -40.43 12.54 -29.38
C VAL A 1089 -39.71 13.27 -28.26
N ASP A 1090 -38.93 12.51 -27.48
CA ASP A 1090 -38.05 13.06 -26.46
C ASP A 1090 -36.72 13.45 -27.10
N SER A 1091 -36.60 14.72 -27.49
CA SER A 1091 -35.41 15.26 -28.16
C SER A 1091 -34.15 15.20 -27.31
N ARG A 1092 -34.28 15.32 -25.98
CA ARG A 1092 -33.13 15.27 -25.07
C ARG A 1092 -32.52 13.88 -25.01
N LYS A 1093 -33.39 12.86 -24.92
CA LYS A 1093 -32.96 11.46 -24.96
C LYS A 1093 -32.23 11.14 -26.28
N GLU A 1094 -32.69 11.72 -27.39
CA GLU A 1094 -32.04 11.53 -28.68
C GLU A 1094 -30.67 12.22 -28.78
N ILE A 1095 -30.51 13.41 -28.20
CA ILE A 1095 -29.19 14.07 -28.10
C ILE A 1095 -28.22 13.24 -27.25
N GLU A 1096 -28.65 12.68 -26.13
CA GLU A 1096 -27.80 11.78 -25.32
C GLU A 1096 -27.42 10.50 -26.11
N ARG A 1097 -28.35 9.90 -26.86
CA ARG A 1097 -28.03 8.78 -27.77
C ARG A 1097 -26.98 9.17 -28.81
N LEU A 1098 -27.11 10.35 -29.44
CA LEU A 1098 -26.15 10.84 -30.42
C LEU A 1098 -24.79 11.17 -29.81
N LYS A 1099 -24.75 11.53 -28.52
CA LYS A 1099 -23.51 11.73 -27.76
C LYS A 1099 -22.81 10.40 -27.48
N GLU A 1100 -23.56 9.36 -27.09
CA GLU A 1100 -23.03 8.00 -26.95
C GLU A 1100 -22.48 7.45 -28.27
N GLU A 1101 -23.12 7.79 -29.40
CA GLU A 1101 -22.67 7.43 -30.75
C GLU A 1101 -21.50 8.28 -31.28
N LEU A 1102 -20.97 9.21 -30.49
CA LEU A 1102 -19.93 10.17 -30.90
C LEU A 1102 -20.32 11.04 -32.11
N ARG A 1103 -21.62 11.27 -32.30
CA ARG A 1103 -22.19 12.12 -33.35
C ARG A 1103 -22.61 13.50 -32.83
N TYR A 1104 -22.59 13.70 -31.51
CA TYR A 1104 -22.70 15.00 -30.85
C TYR A 1104 -21.46 15.25 -29.99
N VAL A 1105 -20.50 16.04 -30.50
CA VAL A 1105 -19.18 16.23 -29.90
C VAL A 1105 -18.97 17.69 -29.52
N LEU A 1106 -18.64 17.94 -28.26
CA LEU A 1106 -18.38 19.28 -27.72
C LEU A 1106 -16.96 19.38 -27.18
N GLU A 1107 -16.23 20.40 -27.60
CA GLU A 1107 -14.95 20.80 -26.98
C GLU A 1107 -15.06 22.28 -26.63
N VAL A 1108 -15.50 22.53 -25.39
CA VAL A 1108 -15.81 23.87 -24.92
C VAL A 1108 -14.98 24.24 -23.70
N TYR A 1109 -14.62 25.53 -23.62
CA TYR A 1109 -13.64 26.07 -22.67
C TYR A 1109 -14.19 27.22 -21.83
#